data_AF-A0A951G045-F1
#
_entry.id   AF-A0A951G045-F1
#
_cell.length_a   1.000
_cell.length_b   1.000
_cell.length_c   1.000
_cell.angle_alpha   90.00
_cell.angle_beta   90.00
_cell.angle_gamma   90.00
#
_symmetry.space_group_name_H-M   'P 1'
#
loop_
_entity.id
_entity.type
_entity.pdbx_description
1 polymer ?
#
loop_
_entity_poly.entity_id
_entity_poly.type
_entity_poly.pdbx_seq_one_letter_code
_entity_poly.pdbx_strand_id
1 'polypeptide(L)'
;MDALPSACVIGAGSSGIAALKGLVERGIPVDCFEKSDRVGGNWVFANKNGMSSAYRALHSNTSRQRMAYSDFPMPRSYPDYPHHTQIAQYFEDYARRFGLLERIRFETGVEHAARDYSDGVWSVTLDTGETRRYDALLVANGHHWDPRWPEPPYPGSFDGLEMHSHWFVDAADFRDKNVLVVGIGNSAMDIAVESSFAARRTLLSARRGAHVVPKYVFGRPIDQIGVTPLTPLIPFPLRHAFFRAVYRLAVGRVEDYGLPTPDHRLLQSHPTLSADFLGRVAHGEVTWKPAIAELSGDAVRFVDGSTEAVDVIVWCTGYKVSFPFFDPDFVSAPDNELPLYRRVFKPGIENLFFVALLQPWARPCPWPKPRAGGSPPTCAASTTCPRCPRWRPISGASRPGGAAAMWRPSATPWRSTSTTTSTRFGASCEPARAVPSRPVSGSPCSRADRRRAWSRRRRRERALGFPASVAYATVGGMKSDGAGQSVTAGAQPAAATSALLRLVITGSVDDGKSTLIGRLLYDSEQILTDQLEALRAASERRNGERALDLSLLTDGLRAEREQGITIDVAYRYFQTVHRKFIIADTPGHERYTRNMVTGASTADLAVILIDVRQGVVEQTRRHAFLASLLGIRHLVVCVNKMDLVDYSQPAFEHVEHDFREFCARLETTDVTFIPISAVDGENVVERSERMEWYQGPALLYHLEHVHIASDRNLIDCRLPVQWVIRTGPGSGPASEPPIWPGAGLRADSEHAAREYRAYAGQIAAGVFRAGDPVVVLPSGEETRIASVESFEGPLAEACAPMSVALRLEHDLDISRGDMICRPHNRPRVESDLEAIVCWMADEPVAAGGVYAVKHTTRAARAVVEQIRYRIDVNTLHRDENARQLGLNDIGRIRLRTTVPLIFDEYRRNRTTGSFILIDEATNSTVGAGMIIEAHMQRVDPHHGEVTWDRSGLTRGTRWALLGQNGATVWLTGLPASGKSTIAAALDERLARDGYRAYRLDGDNLRYGLNSDLGFDPADRAENIRRVAHVASLFADSGTIAIVSAISPYAVDRQLARAIHERGELEFLEVFVDTPLGECERRDPKGLYARARGGKLQGLTGVDAPYEPPAAPDVELRPAERGLDELVERLVAELRSRGVLGEPR
;
A
#
# COMPACT_ATOMS: atom_id res chain seq x y z
N MET A 1 10.24 21.82 52.77
CA MET A 1 9.84 21.58 51.37
C MET A 1 8.66 22.47 51.16
N ASP A 2 8.81 23.50 50.34
CA ASP A 2 7.74 24.44 50.08
C ASP A 2 6.70 23.77 49.18
N ALA A 3 5.41 24.05 49.41
CA ALA A 3 4.35 23.43 48.63
C ALA A 3 4.45 23.88 47.16
N LEU A 4 4.21 22.95 46.23
CA LEU A 4 4.11 23.30 44.82
C LEU A 4 2.84 24.12 44.56
N PRO A 5 2.90 25.17 43.72
CA PRO A 5 1.76 26.04 43.45
C PRO A 5 0.61 25.26 42.81
N SER A 6 -0.61 25.60 43.19
CA SER A 6 -1.85 25.04 42.64
C SER A 6 -2.22 25.68 41.30
N ALA A 7 -2.78 24.89 40.37
CA ALA A 7 -3.15 25.34 39.04
C ALA A 7 -4.58 24.95 38.67
N CYS A 8 -5.25 25.80 37.87
CA CYS A 8 -6.53 25.51 37.23
C CYS A 8 -6.38 25.48 35.70
N VAL A 9 -6.95 24.48 35.04
CA VAL A 9 -7.01 24.37 33.56
C VAL A 9 -8.47 24.44 33.10
N ILE A 10 -8.84 25.51 32.40
CA ILE A 10 -10.19 25.72 31.85
C ILE A 10 -10.26 25.13 30.43
N GLY A 11 -10.92 23.98 30.28
CA GLY A 11 -11.17 23.27 29.02
C GLY A 11 -10.21 22.09 28.77
N ALA A 12 -10.76 20.94 28.37
CA ALA A 12 -10.05 19.70 28.02
C ALA A 12 -10.05 19.44 26.50
N GLY A 13 -9.96 20.51 25.70
CA GLY A 13 -9.57 20.43 24.29
C GLY A 13 -8.09 20.04 24.10
N SER A 14 -7.60 20.03 22.87
CA SER A 14 -6.25 19.56 22.52
C SER A 14 -5.11 20.28 23.27
N SER A 15 -5.17 21.61 23.43
CA SER A 15 -4.20 22.33 24.27
C SER A 15 -4.39 22.05 25.77
N GLY A 16 -5.62 21.77 26.20
CA GLY A 16 -5.97 21.53 27.61
C GLY A 16 -5.38 20.23 28.14
N ILE A 17 -5.63 19.11 27.45
CA ILE A 17 -5.10 17.79 27.86
C ILE A 17 -3.57 17.74 27.82
N ALA A 18 -2.93 18.44 26.86
CA ALA A 18 -1.47 18.55 26.79
C ALA A 18 -0.89 19.41 27.93
N ALA A 19 -1.57 20.52 28.30
CA ALA A 19 -1.17 21.35 29.43
C ALA A 19 -1.35 20.62 30.77
N LEU A 20 -2.50 19.98 30.97
CA LEU A 20 -2.80 19.14 32.14
C LEU A 20 -1.75 18.05 32.32
N LYS A 21 -1.42 17.30 31.26
CA LYS A 21 -0.33 16.31 31.30
C LYS A 21 0.99 16.93 31.75
N GLY A 22 1.38 18.06 31.17
CA GLY A 22 2.61 18.76 31.49
C GLY A 22 2.72 19.23 32.94
N LEU A 23 1.59 19.50 33.61
CA LEU A 23 1.53 19.81 35.04
C LEU A 23 1.61 18.54 35.91
N VAL A 24 0.85 17.50 35.55
CA VAL A 24 0.82 16.20 36.26
C VAL A 24 2.20 15.52 36.26
N GLU A 25 2.91 15.49 35.12
CA GLU A 25 4.29 14.97 35.03
C GLU A 25 5.30 15.71 35.92
N ARG A 26 4.97 16.92 36.37
CA ARG A 26 5.81 17.76 37.25
C ARG A 26 5.37 17.70 38.72
N GLY A 27 4.37 16.89 39.04
CA GLY A 27 3.81 16.79 40.40
C GLY A 27 3.06 18.05 40.86
N ILE A 28 2.71 18.95 39.94
CA ILE A 28 2.03 20.20 40.25
C ILE A 28 0.54 19.90 40.55
N PRO A 29 -0.01 20.31 41.71
CA PRO A 29 -1.44 20.17 41.99
C PRO A 29 -2.28 20.91 40.97
N VAL A 30 -3.19 20.20 40.29
CA VAL A 30 -3.99 20.77 39.20
C VAL A 30 -5.40 20.18 39.18
N ASP A 31 -6.40 21.07 39.14
CA ASP A 31 -7.78 20.73 38.75
C ASP A 31 -8.00 21.16 37.29
N CYS A 32 -8.74 20.35 36.52
CA CYS A 32 -9.17 20.69 35.16
C CYS A 32 -10.70 20.60 35.04
N PHE A 33 -11.31 21.59 34.39
CA PHE A 33 -12.75 21.72 34.23
C PHE A 33 -13.13 21.68 32.75
N GLU A 34 -14.10 20.84 32.40
CA GLU A 34 -14.63 20.71 31.05
C GLU A 34 -16.17 20.67 31.10
N LYS A 35 -16.81 21.47 30.24
CA LYS A 35 -18.27 21.57 30.15
C LYS A 35 -18.88 20.40 29.37
N SER A 36 -18.09 19.76 28.51
CA SER A 36 -18.43 18.50 27.83
C SER A 36 -18.39 17.30 28.79
N ASP A 37 -19.00 16.20 28.39
CA ASP A 37 -18.90 14.89 29.04
C ASP A 37 -17.63 14.10 28.64
N ARG A 38 -16.85 14.60 27.68
CA ARG A 38 -15.62 13.98 27.21
C ARG A 38 -14.58 14.98 26.70
N VAL A 39 -13.34 14.53 26.57
CA VAL A 39 -12.22 15.33 26.05
C VAL A 39 -12.31 15.54 24.52
N GLY A 40 -11.60 16.55 24.02
CA GLY A 40 -11.42 16.80 22.58
C GLY A 40 -12.10 18.06 22.04
N GLY A 41 -13.05 18.65 22.77
CA GLY A 41 -13.67 19.94 22.45
C GLY A 41 -14.33 19.97 21.06
N ASN A 42 -13.93 20.92 20.21
CA ASN A 42 -14.46 21.14 18.86
C ASN A 42 -14.24 20.00 17.85
N TRP A 43 -13.55 18.91 18.22
CA TRP A 43 -13.46 17.71 17.38
C TRP A 43 -14.55 16.67 17.70
N VAL A 44 -15.32 16.88 18.76
CA VAL A 44 -16.46 16.03 19.12
C VAL A 44 -17.69 16.52 18.35
N PHE A 45 -18.13 15.74 17.35
CA PHE A 45 -19.40 15.95 16.65
C PHE A 45 -20.58 15.87 17.63
N ALA A 46 -21.56 16.77 17.48
CA ALA A 46 -22.75 16.87 18.34
C ALA A 46 -22.45 16.87 19.86
N ASN A 47 -21.39 17.58 20.27
CA ASN A 47 -20.98 17.70 21.68
C ASN A 47 -22.12 18.26 22.56
N LYS A 48 -22.44 17.58 23.67
CA LYS A 48 -23.45 17.99 24.67
C LYS A 48 -23.35 19.45 25.10
N ASN A 49 -22.13 20.02 25.14
CA ASN A 49 -21.92 21.39 25.59
C ASN A 49 -22.53 22.45 24.64
N GLY A 50 -22.91 22.07 23.41
CA GLY A 50 -23.52 22.94 22.41
C GLY A 50 -22.53 23.85 21.66
N MET A 51 -21.22 23.72 21.90
CA MET A 51 -20.19 24.69 21.47
C MET A 51 -19.28 24.16 20.34
N SER A 52 -19.54 22.95 19.83
CA SER A 52 -18.68 22.26 18.85
C SER A 52 -19.15 22.51 17.43
N SER A 53 -18.23 23.03 16.60
CA SER A 53 -18.42 23.34 15.18
C SER A 53 -18.02 22.18 14.23
N ALA A 54 -18.01 20.94 14.74
CA ALA A 54 -17.73 19.75 13.93
C ALA A 54 -18.97 19.29 13.14
N TYR A 55 -18.91 19.47 11.82
CA TYR A 55 -19.88 18.93 10.85
C TYR A 55 -19.52 17.48 10.43
N ARG A 56 -20.49 16.76 9.87
CA ARG A 56 -20.45 15.30 9.69
C ARG A 56 -19.26 14.80 8.87
N ALA A 57 -18.89 15.53 7.82
CA ALA A 57 -17.80 15.19 6.89
C ALA A 57 -16.45 15.84 7.25
N LEU A 58 -16.31 16.47 8.43
CA LEU A 58 -15.11 17.24 8.80
C LEU A 58 -13.84 16.38 8.81
N HIS A 59 -12.94 16.66 7.87
CA HIS A 59 -11.59 16.11 7.82
C HIS A 59 -10.56 17.17 8.19
N SER A 60 -9.43 16.74 8.76
CA SER A 60 -8.32 17.64 9.06
C SER A 60 -7.81 18.40 7.82
N ASN A 61 -7.30 19.62 8.05
CA ASN A 61 -6.47 20.39 7.11
C ASN A 61 -4.96 20.24 7.36
N THR A 62 -4.58 19.54 8.42
CA THR A 62 -3.20 19.35 8.90
C THR A 62 -2.90 17.86 8.99
N SER A 63 -1.75 17.39 8.50
CA SER A 63 -1.53 15.93 8.43
C SER A 63 -1.37 15.32 9.83
N ARG A 64 -1.71 14.03 9.98
CA ARG A 64 -1.60 13.30 11.26
C ARG A 64 -0.19 13.36 11.87
N GLN A 65 0.85 13.45 11.02
CA GLN A 65 2.24 13.59 11.46
C GLN A 65 2.53 14.95 12.12
N ARG A 66 1.79 16.01 11.74
CA ARG A 66 1.90 17.37 12.30
C ARG A 66 0.88 17.63 13.40
N MET A 67 -0.24 16.89 13.43
CA MET A 67 -1.26 16.98 14.47
C MET A 67 -0.96 16.11 15.70
N ALA A 68 -0.19 15.04 15.55
CA ALA A 68 0.20 14.16 16.65
C ALA A 68 1.05 14.90 17.72
N TYR A 69 0.93 14.45 18.97
CA TYR A 69 1.79 14.88 20.07
C TYR A 69 3.14 14.16 19.94
N SER A 70 4.24 14.85 20.27
CA SER A 70 5.60 14.31 20.10
C SER A 70 5.92 13.10 20.98
N ASP A 71 5.09 12.84 21.98
CA ASP A 71 5.17 11.74 22.96
C ASP A 71 4.08 10.66 22.75
N PHE A 72 3.16 10.85 21.79
CA PHE A 72 2.08 9.92 21.46
C PHE A 72 1.73 10.03 19.97
N PRO A 73 2.47 9.33 19.08
CA PRO A 73 2.26 9.46 17.64
C PRO A 73 0.90 8.89 17.20
N MET A 74 0.17 9.62 16.35
CA MET A 74 -1.08 9.14 15.76
C MET A 74 -0.88 7.81 15.00
N PRO A 75 -1.81 6.84 15.11
CA PRO A 75 -1.70 5.54 14.46
C PRO A 75 -1.37 5.60 12.97
N ARG A 76 -0.62 4.60 12.47
CA ARG A 76 -0.32 4.46 11.03
C ARG A 76 -1.51 3.98 10.20
N SER A 77 -2.56 3.48 10.85
CA SER A 77 -3.84 3.10 10.25
C SER A 77 -4.75 4.30 9.95
N TYR A 78 -4.48 5.46 10.54
CA TYR A 78 -5.25 6.68 10.26
C TYR A 78 -4.80 7.28 8.91
N PRO A 79 -5.73 7.80 8.08
CA PRO A 79 -5.40 8.58 6.89
C PRO A 79 -4.46 9.75 7.22
N ASP A 80 -3.68 10.20 6.24
CA ASP A 80 -2.79 11.34 6.45
C ASP A 80 -3.55 12.62 6.83
N TYR A 81 -4.80 12.79 6.38
CA TYR A 81 -5.74 13.80 6.86
C TYR A 81 -6.92 13.12 7.57
N PRO A 82 -6.84 12.84 8.87
CA PRO A 82 -7.85 12.04 9.58
C PRO A 82 -9.19 12.77 9.73
N HIS A 83 -10.24 11.98 9.90
CA HIS A 83 -11.61 12.42 10.14
C HIS A 83 -11.81 12.88 11.59
N HIS A 84 -12.79 13.76 11.85
CA HIS A 84 -13.04 14.30 13.21
C HIS A 84 -13.22 13.21 14.28
N THR A 85 -13.94 12.13 13.97
CA THR A 85 -14.12 10.99 14.90
C THR A 85 -12.82 10.30 15.27
N GLN A 86 -11.87 10.17 14.34
CA GLN A 86 -10.55 9.58 14.57
C GLN A 86 -9.69 10.48 15.48
N ILE A 87 -9.82 11.80 15.30
CA ILE A 87 -9.10 12.82 16.10
C ILE A 87 -9.67 12.87 17.52
N ALA A 88 -11.00 12.86 17.68
CA ALA A 88 -11.66 12.78 18.98
C ALA A 88 -11.25 11.51 19.74
N GLN A 89 -11.28 10.34 19.08
CA GLN A 89 -10.82 9.08 19.68
C GLN A 89 -9.35 9.17 20.11
N TYR A 90 -8.47 9.71 19.26
CA TYR A 90 -7.05 9.87 19.59
C TYR A 90 -6.80 10.79 20.81
N PHE A 91 -7.60 11.85 21.00
CA PHE A 91 -7.50 12.67 22.21
C PHE A 91 -7.99 11.96 23.47
N GLU A 92 -9.01 11.09 23.34
CA GLU A 92 -9.44 10.24 24.44
C GLU A 92 -8.41 9.16 24.77
N ASP A 93 -7.83 8.49 23.75
CA ASP A 93 -6.75 7.52 23.90
C ASP A 93 -5.53 8.14 24.59
N TYR A 94 -5.17 9.39 24.24
CA TYR A 94 -4.11 10.16 24.89
C TYR A 94 -4.43 10.41 26.37
N ALA A 95 -5.62 10.93 26.66
CA ALA A 95 -6.05 11.23 28.03
C ALA A 95 -6.15 9.97 28.90
N ARG A 96 -6.60 8.85 28.33
CA ARG A 96 -6.65 7.53 28.96
C ARG A 96 -5.24 6.97 29.20
N ARG A 97 -4.34 7.06 28.21
CA ARG A 97 -2.96 6.55 28.27
C ARG A 97 -2.12 7.22 29.37
N PHE A 98 -2.36 8.50 29.65
CA PHE A 98 -1.63 9.27 30.65
C PHE A 98 -2.40 9.48 31.97
N GLY A 99 -3.53 8.79 32.20
CA GLY A 99 -4.28 8.88 33.46
C GLY A 99 -4.86 10.26 33.74
N LEU A 100 -5.25 10.99 32.68
CA LEU A 100 -5.73 12.37 32.78
C LEU A 100 -7.24 12.45 33.01
N LEU A 101 -8.01 11.45 32.57
CA LEU A 101 -9.47 11.45 32.66
C LEU A 101 -9.97 11.56 34.12
N GLU A 102 -9.29 10.89 35.06
CA GLU A 102 -9.57 10.96 36.51
C GLU A 102 -9.26 12.33 37.14
N ARG A 103 -8.61 13.23 36.39
CA ARG A 103 -8.19 14.58 36.82
C ARG A 103 -8.97 15.69 36.11
N ILE A 104 -9.97 15.33 35.32
CA ILE A 104 -10.85 16.26 34.61
C ILE A 104 -12.25 16.13 35.22
N ARG A 105 -12.81 17.25 35.66
CA ARG A 105 -14.21 17.37 36.04
C ARG A 105 -15.01 17.69 34.78
N PHE A 106 -15.63 16.65 34.24
CA PHE A 106 -16.57 16.73 33.12
C PHE A 106 -17.92 17.32 33.56
N GLU A 107 -18.71 17.76 32.59
CA GLU A 107 -20.02 18.42 32.78
C GLU A 107 -19.97 19.56 33.83
N THR A 108 -18.81 20.23 33.95
CA THR A 108 -18.52 21.30 34.92
C THR A 108 -17.85 22.49 34.22
N GLY A 109 -18.60 23.58 34.04
CA GLY A 109 -18.11 24.84 33.48
C GLY A 109 -17.46 25.76 34.53
N VAL A 110 -16.70 26.74 34.03
CA VAL A 110 -16.29 27.91 34.82
C VAL A 110 -17.20 29.08 34.45
N GLU A 111 -17.87 29.65 35.45
CA GLU A 111 -18.72 30.83 35.31
C GLU A 111 -17.89 32.11 35.39
N HIS A 112 -16.97 32.21 36.36
CA HIS A 112 -16.15 33.41 36.60
C HIS A 112 -14.75 33.08 37.10
N ALA A 113 -13.76 33.90 36.74
CA ALA A 113 -12.36 33.75 37.13
C ALA A 113 -11.73 35.12 37.46
N ALA A 114 -11.87 35.56 38.71
CA ALA A 114 -11.27 36.78 39.23
C ALA A 114 -9.82 36.54 39.70
N ARG A 115 -8.99 37.60 39.67
CA ARG A 115 -7.67 37.61 40.32
C ARG A 115 -7.69 38.57 41.50
N ASP A 116 -7.38 38.09 42.69
CA ASP A 116 -7.16 38.95 43.85
C ASP A 116 -5.85 39.75 43.64
N TYR A 117 -5.91 41.06 43.80
CA TYR A 117 -4.76 41.94 43.61
C TYR A 117 -3.87 42.06 44.86
N SER A 118 -4.32 41.57 46.01
CA SER A 118 -3.61 41.65 47.30
C SER A 118 -2.59 40.52 47.51
N ASP A 119 -2.94 39.29 47.12
CA ASP A 119 -2.05 38.11 47.17
C ASP A 119 -1.66 37.58 45.77
N GLY A 120 -2.42 37.93 44.73
CA GLY A 120 -2.19 37.51 43.35
C GLY A 120 -2.85 36.20 42.94
N VAL A 121 -3.62 35.58 43.84
CA VAL A 121 -4.28 34.28 43.67
C VAL A 121 -5.55 34.41 42.82
N TRP A 122 -5.85 33.39 42.02
CA TRP A 122 -7.07 33.28 41.22
C TRP A 122 -8.21 32.70 42.05
N SER A 123 -9.38 33.34 41.99
CA SER A 123 -10.64 32.83 42.50
C SER A 123 -11.50 32.41 41.31
N VAL A 124 -11.80 31.12 41.20
CA VAL A 124 -12.53 30.53 40.06
C VAL A 124 -13.84 29.95 40.58
N THR A 125 -14.96 30.47 40.09
CA THR A 125 -16.31 30.02 40.40
C THR A 125 -16.82 29.12 39.28
N LEU A 126 -17.30 27.94 39.66
CA LEU A 126 -17.86 26.94 38.76
C LEU A 126 -19.37 27.16 38.59
N ASP A 127 -19.95 26.63 37.51
CA ASP A 127 -21.41 26.65 37.27
C ASP A 127 -22.24 25.88 38.32
N THR A 128 -21.58 25.07 39.15
CA THR A 128 -22.15 24.45 40.37
C THR A 128 -22.27 25.40 41.56
N GLY A 129 -21.75 26.64 41.46
CA GLY A 129 -21.61 27.57 42.57
C GLY A 129 -20.41 27.31 43.50
N GLU A 130 -19.59 26.29 43.23
CA GLU A 130 -18.34 26.08 43.98
C GLU A 130 -17.27 27.11 43.56
N THR A 131 -16.75 27.89 44.51
CA THR A 131 -15.59 28.77 44.28
C THR A 131 -14.31 28.17 44.85
N ARG A 132 -13.26 28.07 44.02
CA ARG A 132 -11.93 27.52 44.37
C ARG A 132 -10.82 28.56 44.16
N ARG A 133 -9.73 28.44 44.93
CA ARG A 133 -8.56 29.33 44.83
C ARG A 133 -7.33 28.61 44.24
N TYR A 134 -6.60 29.27 43.34
CA TYR A 134 -5.44 28.71 42.65
C TYR A 134 -4.30 29.73 42.46
N ASP A 135 -3.05 29.28 42.57
CA ASP A 135 -1.87 30.12 42.35
C ASP A 135 -1.64 30.45 40.86
N ALA A 136 -2.16 29.64 39.94
CA ALA A 136 -2.01 29.81 38.49
C ALA A 136 -3.27 29.45 37.69
N LEU A 137 -3.52 30.17 36.59
CA LEU A 137 -4.65 29.93 35.70
C LEU A 137 -4.22 29.68 34.25
N LEU A 138 -4.66 28.55 33.68
CA LEU A 138 -4.42 28.13 32.30
C LEU A 138 -5.75 28.14 31.52
N VAL A 139 -5.85 29.03 30.54
CA VAL A 139 -7.02 29.19 29.67
C VAL A 139 -6.83 28.34 28.41
N ALA A 140 -7.64 27.29 28.27
CA ALA A 140 -7.57 26.30 27.20
C ALA A 140 -8.89 26.13 26.39
N ASN A 141 -9.90 26.98 26.64
CA ASN A 141 -11.22 26.95 25.98
C ASN A 141 -11.18 27.15 24.45
N GLY A 142 -10.15 27.82 23.92
CA GLY A 142 -10.01 28.08 22.49
C GLY A 142 -10.91 29.18 21.94
N HIS A 143 -10.95 29.29 20.61
CA HIS A 143 -11.45 30.47 19.89
C HIS A 143 -12.25 30.13 18.61
N HIS A 144 -12.81 28.91 18.52
CA HIS A 144 -13.58 28.43 17.37
C HIS A 144 -15.04 28.06 17.73
N TRP A 145 -15.57 28.71 18.77
CA TRP A 145 -16.90 28.45 19.32
C TRP A 145 -17.84 29.67 19.26
N ASP A 146 -17.38 30.90 19.48
CA ASP A 146 -18.21 32.12 19.47
C ASP A 146 -18.37 32.69 18.03
N PRO A 147 -19.55 32.61 17.39
CA PRO A 147 -19.72 32.94 15.97
C PRO A 147 -19.66 34.45 15.68
N ARG A 148 -18.81 34.86 14.72
CA ARG A 148 -18.70 36.26 14.28
C ARG A 148 -19.70 36.55 13.16
N TRP A 149 -20.85 37.10 13.50
CA TRP A 149 -21.82 37.64 12.53
C TRP A 149 -21.32 38.92 11.82
N PRO A 150 -21.94 39.33 10.70
CA PRO A 150 -21.61 40.59 10.02
C PRO A 150 -21.95 41.81 10.89
N GLU A 151 -20.93 42.60 11.23
CA GLU A 151 -21.06 43.83 12.02
C GLU A 151 -20.42 45.01 11.25
N PRO A 152 -21.18 46.05 10.87
CA PRO A 152 -22.64 46.12 10.89
C PRO A 152 -23.29 45.08 9.95
N PRO A 153 -24.60 44.78 10.13
CA PRO A 153 -25.36 43.96 9.20
C PRO A 153 -25.35 44.52 7.77
N TYR A 154 -25.62 43.66 6.79
CA TYR A 154 -25.81 44.08 5.41
C TYR A 154 -27.14 44.86 5.26
N PRO A 155 -27.23 45.86 4.35
CA PRO A 155 -28.48 46.56 4.09
C PRO A 155 -29.59 45.64 3.58
N GLY A 156 -30.84 45.93 3.96
CA GLY A 156 -32.03 45.20 3.54
C GLY A 156 -32.42 44.06 4.48
N SER A 157 -33.12 43.06 3.95
CA SER A 157 -33.58 41.87 4.68
C SER A 157 -33.56 40.64 3.77
N PHE A 158 -33.48 39.45 4.37
CA PHE A 158 -33.51 38.17 3.67
C PHE A 158 -34.60 37.29 4.26
N ASP A 159 -35.41 36.66 3.39
CA ASP A 159 -36.60 35.90 3.78
C ASP A 159 -36.33 34.38 3.87
N GLY A 160 -35.16 33.94 3.40
CA GLY A 160 -34.72 32.55 3.44
C GLY A 160 -33.99 32.15 4.74
N LEU A 161 -33.32 30.99 4.73
CA LEU A 161 -32.64 30.47 5.92
C LEU A 161 -31.23 31.06 6.07
N GLU A 162 -30.99 31.83 7.13
CA GLU A 162 -29.64 32.24 7.54
C GLU A 162 -29.05 31.31 8.61
N MET A 163 -27.78 30.92 8.45
CA MET A 163 -27.02 30.19 9.48
C MET A 163 -25.55 30.58 9.48
N HIS A 164 -24.89 30.56 10.64
CA HIS A 164 -23.42 30.59 10.69
C HIS A 164 -22.86 29.17 10.57
N SER A 165 -21.68 29.03 9.95
CA SER A 165 -20.86 27.81 9.82
C SER A 165 -20.53 27.06 11.13
N HIS A 166 -20.96 27.58 12.28
CA HIS A 166 -20.91 26.87 13.57
C HIS A 166 -22.05 25.85 13.73
N TRP A 167 -23.23 26.11 13.16
CA TRP A 167 -24.41 25.24 13.24
C TRP A 167 -24.63 24.39 11.99
N PHE A 168 -23.70 24.44 11.02
CA PHE A 168 -23.73 23.53 9.88
C PHE A 168 -23.41 22.10 10.36
N VAL A 169 -24.27 21.14 10.02
CA VAL A 169 -24.13 19.72 10.44
C VAL A 169 -23.81 18.83 9.24
N ASP A 170 -24.59 18.92 8.16
CA ASP A 170 -24.30 18.36 6.84
C ASP A 170 -25.18 19.06 5.78
N ALA A 171 -24.94 18.75 4.50
CA ALA A 171 -25.63 19.40 3.38
C ALA A 171 -27.00 18.76 3.02
N ALA A 172 -27.54 17.83 3.81
CA ALA A 172 -28.80 17.15 3.46
C ALA A 172 -29.99 18.13 3.39
N ASP A 173 -30.01 19.15 4.25
CA ASP A 173 -31.04 20.20 4.28
C ASP A 173 -30.96 21.18 3.10
N PHE A 174 -29.93 21.08 2.25
CA PHE A 174 -29.70 21.98 1.11
C PHE A 174 -30.25 21.44 -0.22
N ARG A 175 -30.86 20.25 -0.24
CA ARG A 175 -31.47 19.68 -1.47
C ARG A 175 -32.43 20.66 -2.14
N ASP A 176 -32.31 20.73 -3.46
CA ASP A 176 -33.10 21.57 -4.37
C ASP A 176 -33.03 23.09 -4.15
N LYS A 177 -32.20 23.56 -3.21
CA LYS A 177 -32.01 24.97 -2.84
C LYS A 177 -30.79 25.62 -3.51
N ASN A 178 -30.83 26.94 -3.66
CA ASN A 178 -29.69 27.78 -3.98
C ASN A 178 -29.01 28.21 -2.68
N VAL A 179 -27.76 27.80 -2.48
CA VAL A 179 -26.99 28.07 -1.25
C VAL A 179 -25.92 29.13 -1.52
N LEU A 180 -25.90 30.20 -0.73
CA LEU A 180 -24.86 31.23 -0.76
C LEU A 180 -23.92 31.06 0.45
N VAL A 181 -22.72 30.56 0.20
CA VAL A 181 -21.65 30.48 1.21
C VAL A 181 -20.89 31.81 1.22
N VAL A 182 -20.76 32.44 2.39
CA VAL A 182 -20.14 33.78 2.51
C VAL A 182 -18.83 33.70 3.30
N GLY A 183 -17.71 33.66 2.59
CA GLY A 183 -16.36 33.57 3.17
C GLY A 183 -15.33 32.98 2.20
N ILE A 184 -14.07 32.85 2.64
CA ILE A 184 -13.00 32.20 1.85
C ILE A 184 -11.94 31.47 2.73
N GLY A 185 -12.26 31.23 4.00
CA GLY A 185 -11.47 30.35 4.87
C GLY A 185 -11.78 28.87 4.62
N ASN A 186 -11.06 27.96 5.30
CA ASN A 186 -11.21 26.50 5.12
C ASN A 186 -12.69 26.06 5.18
N SER A 187 -13.40 26.40 6.25
CA SER A 187 -14.82 26.05 6.41
C SER A 187 -15.71 26.56 5.27
N ALA A 188 -15.38 27.69 4.64
CA ALA A 188 -16.13 28.18 3.48
C ALA A 188 -15.88 27.34 2.23
N MET A 189 -14.67 26.80 2.05
CA MET A 189 -14.39 25.88 0.93
C MET A 189 -15.02 24.53 1.18
N ASP A 190 -14.84 23.97 2.38
CA ASP A 190 -15.38 22.66 2.74
C ASP A 190 -16.92 22.67 2.67
N ILE A 191 -17.59 23.70 3.21
CA ILE A 191 -19.05 23.84 3.10
C ILE A 191 -19.50 24.08 1.66
N ALA A 192 -18.76 24.83 0.84
CA ALA A 192 -19.11 24.99 -0.58
C ALA A 192 -18.96 23.68 -1.38
N VAL A 193 -17.92 22.88 -1.10
CA VAL A 193 -17.74 21.55 -1.67
C VAL A 193 -18.88 20.62 -1.26
N GLU A 194 -19.18 20.51 0.04
CA GLU A 194 -20.31 19.70 0.55
C GLU A 194 -21.66 20.16 -0.03
N SER A 195 -21.91 21.48 -0.06
CA SER A 195 -23.14 22.05 -0.63
C SER A 195 -23.29 21.68 -2.11
N SER A 196 -22.22 21.70 -2.90
CA SER A 196 -22.26 21.35 -4.32
C SER A 196 -22.49 19.87 -4.64
N PHE A 197 -22.56 18.98 -3.64
CA PHE A 197 -23.07 17.61 -3.80
C PHE A 197 -24.60 17.49 -3.62
N ALA A 198 -25.27 18.50 -3.04
CA ALA A 198 -26.68 18.40 -2.63
C ALA A 198 -27.58 19.56 -3.13
N ALA A 199 -27.04 20.78 -3.19
CA ALA A 199 -27.75 21.99 -3.58
C ALA A 199 -27.99 22.06 -5.09
N ARG A 200 -29.13 22.65 -5.48
CA ARG A 200 -29.47 22.97 -6.89
C ARG A 200 -28.43 23.89 -7.52
N ARG A 201 -27.86 24.80 -6.73
CA ARG A 201 -26.73 25.66 -7.12
C ARG A 201 -25.99 26.15 -5.88
N THR A 202 -24.65 26.09 -5.91
CA THR A 202 -23.82 26.69 -4.86
C THR A 202 -23.17 27.96 -5.36
N LEU A 203 -23.34 29.04 -4.60
CA LEU A 203 -22.70 30.34 -4.80
C LEU A 203 -21.67 30.58 -3.69
N LEU A 204 -20.52 31.15 -4.00
CA LEU A 204 -19.51 31.57 -3.02
C LEU A 204 -19.23 33.08 -3.14
N SER A 205 -19.60 33.84 -2.12
CA SER A 205 -19.31 35.28 -2.03
C SER A 205 -18.09 35.56 -1.14
N ALA A 206 -17.14 36.33 -1.66
CA ALA A 206 -15.98 36.78 -0.91
C ALA A 206 -15.57 38.22 -1.24
N ARG A 207 -15.14 38.99 -0.22
CA ARG A 207 -14.66 40.38 -0.39
C ARG A 207 -13.29 40.48 -1.09
N ARG A 208 -12.53 39.38 -1.15
CA ARG A 208 -11.15 39.26 -1.68
C ARG A 208 -10.90 37.82 -2.14
N GLY A 209 -10.06 37.61 -3.16
CA GLY A 209 -9.54 36.29 -3.53
C GLY A 209 -8.50 35.76 -2.54
N ALA A 210 -8.30 34.43 -2.52
CA ALA A 210 -7.32 33.76 -1.67
C ALA A 210 -6.53 32.70 -2.47
N HIS A 211 -5.30 32.39 -2.03
CA HIS A 211 -4.54 31.26 -2.58
C HIS A 211 -5.07 29.96 -1.97
N VAL A 212 -5.84 29.20 -2.75
CA VAL A 212 -6.27 27.84 -2.38
C VAL A 212 -5.12 26.87 -2.65
N VAL A 213 -4.77 26.07 -1.65
CA VAL A 213 -3.65 25.12 -1.68
C VAL A 213 -4.20 23.69 -1.57
N PRO A 214 -3.86 22.76 -2.47
CA PRO A 214 -4.30 21.37 -2.39
C PRO A 214 -3.67 20.65 -1.18
N LYS A 215 -4.41 19.70 -0.60
CA LYS A 215 -3.93 18.90 0.54
C LYS A 215 -2.70 18.05 0.18
N TYR A 216 -2.62 17.56 -1.07
CA TYR A 216 -1.46 16.80 -1.58
C TYR A 216 -0.78 17.53 -2.74
N VAL A 217 0.55 17.45 -2.81
CA VAL A 217 1.36 17.84 -3.97
C VAL A 217 2.44 16.77 -4.18
N PHE A 218 2.63 16.32 -5.43
CA PHE A 218 3.52 15.19 -5.79
C PHE A 218 3.30 13.93 -4.90
N GLY A 219 2.04 13.57 -4.65
CA GLY A 219 1.66 12.42 -3.84
C GLY A 219 2.00 12.51 -2.36
N ARG A 220 2.36 13.70 -1.83
CA ARG A 220 2.70 13.91 -0.42
C ARG A 220 1.85 15.02 0.22
N PRO A 221 1.47 14.89 1.50
CA PRO A 221 0.82 15.98 2.24
C PRO A 221 1.64 17.27 2.17
N ILE A 222 1.00 18.37 1.78
CA ILE A 222 1.68 19.66 1.49
C ILE A 222 2.44 20.21 2.71
N ASP A 223 2.00 19.87 3.92
CA ASP A 223 2.64 20.29 5.16
C ASP A 223 3.95 19.53 5.45
N GLN A 224 4.16 18.35 4.85
CA GLN A 224 5.41 17.56 4.94
C GLN A 224 6.47 17.99 3.90
N ILE A 225 6.08 18.78 2.89
CA ILE A 225 7.00 19.26 1.85
C ILE A 225 7.89 20.38 2.40
N GLY A 226 9.21 20.24 2.24
CA GLY A 226 10.18 21.19 2.79
C GLY A 226 10.46 21.02 4.30
N VAL A 227 10.24 19.82 4.85
CA VAL A 227 10.54 19.47 6.26
C VAL A 227 11.79 18.57 6.37
N THR A 228 12.56 18.41 5.29
CA THR A 228 13.83 17.66 5.32
C THR A 228 14.88 18.35 6.21
N PRO A 229 15.82 17.61 6.84
CA PRO A 229 16.86 18.19 7.72
C PRO A 229 17.75 19.27 7.08
N LEU A 230 17.83 19.30 5.75
CA LEU A 230 18.59 20.28 4.99
C LEU A 230 17.82 21.60 4.75
N THR A 231 16.48 21.60 4.85
CA THR A 231 15.67 22.80 4.52
C THR A 231 15.93 24.02 5.42
N PRO A 232 16.31 23.90 6.71
CA PRO A 232 16.74 25.04 7.53
C PRO A 232 18.04 25.71 7.06
N LEU A 233 18.87 25.04 6.27
CA LEU A 233 20.12 25.59 5.70
C LEU A 233 19.86 26.47 4.48
N ILE A 234 18.66 26.40 3.88
CA ILE A 234 18.29 27.15 2.67
C ILE A 234 17.79 28.56 3.07
N PRO A 235 18.41 29.65 2.57
CA PRO A 235 17.95 31.01 2.83
C PRO A 235 16.47 31.22 2.49
N PHE A 236 15.74 31.90 3.38
CA PHE A 236 14.31 32.18 3.23
C PHE A 236 13.85 32.67 1.84
N PRO A 237 14.53 33.62 1.15
CA PRO A 237 14.09 34.05 -0.18
C PRO A 237 14.17 32.94 -1.24
N LEU A 238 15.19 32.08 -1.18
CA LEU A 238 15.31 30.91 -2.09
C LEU A 238 14.21 29.88 -1.78
N ARG A 239 13.96 29.60 -0.49
CA ARG A 239 12.88 28.70 -0.07
C ARG A 239 11.50 29.21 -0.51
N HIS A 240 11.26 30.52 -0.41
CA HIS A 240 10.01 31.15 -0.84
C HIS A 240 9.86 31.17 -2.37
N ALA A 241 10.94 31.42 -3.12
CA ALA A 241 10.94 31.32 -4.57
C ALA A 241 10.65 29.88 -5.05
N PHE A 242 11.30 28.88 -4.45
CA PHE A 242 11.06 27.46 -4.71
C PHE A 242 9.61 27.06 -4.41
N PHE A 243 9.07 27.41 -3.23
CA PHE A 243 7.68 27.10 -2.87
C PHE A 243 6.67 27.76 -3.82
N ARG A 244 6.94 29.00 -4.27
CA ARG A 244 6.11 29.70 -5.27
C ARG A 244 6.18 29.05 -6.66
N ALA A 245 7.34 28.49 -7.03
CA ALA A 245 7.50 27.75 -8.29
C ALA A 245 6.75 26.41 -8.24
N VAL A 246 6.89 25.65 -7.15
CA VAL A 246 6.15 24.39 -6.91
C VAL A 246 4.64 24.63 -6.90
N TYR A 247 4.16 25.65 -6.19
CA TYR A 247 2.74 26.02 -6.18
C TYR A 247 2.22 26.35 -7.59
N ARG A 248 2.96 27.15 -8.38
CA ARG A 248 2.59 27.46 -9.76
C ARG A 248 2.61 26.24 -10.69
N LEU A 249 3.50 25.27 -10.46
CA LEU A 249 3.58 24.04 -11.25
C LEU A 249 2.46 23.05 -10.89
N ALA A 250 2.04 23.01 -9.62
CA ALA A 250 1.01 22.09 -9.12
C ALA A 250 -0.42 22.64 -9.20
N VAL A 251 -0.61 23.97 -9.23
CA VAL A 251 -1.94 24.62 -9.14
C VAL A 251 -2.20 25.59 -10.30
N GLY A 252 -1.17 26.16 -10.95
CA GLY A 252 -1.35 27.17 -12.01
C GLY A 252 -1.59 28.58 -11.45
N ARG A 253 -2.55 29.31 -12.02
CA ARG A 253 -3.11 30.57 -11.46
C ARG A 253 -4.55 30.32 -11.02
N VAL A 254 -5.02 30.95 -9.95
CA VAL A 254 -6.41 30.75 -9.48
C VAL A 254 -7.42 31.41 -10.43
N GLU A 255 -6.96 32.42 -11.16
CA GLU A 255 -7.65 33.08 -12.27
C GLU A 255 -8.02 32.11 -13.40
N ASP A 256 -7.20 31.08 -13.62
CA ASP A 256 -7.45 30.06 -14.66
C ASP A 256 -8.65 29.15 -14.31
N TYR A 257 -9.08 29.16 -13.03
CA TYR A 257 -10.27 28.45 -12.50
C TYR A 257 -11.46 29.41 -12.27
N GLY A 258 -11.39 30.66 -12.73
CA GLY A 258 -12.48 31.63 -12.56
C GLY A 258 -12.54 32.36 -11.20
N LEU A 259 -11.49 32.26 -10.36
CA LEU A 259 -11.39 32.99 -9.09
C LEU A 259 -10.65 34.32 -9.25
N PRO A 260 -10.99 35.38 -8.48
CA PRO A 260 -10.30 36.65 -8.54
C PRO A 260 -8.85 36.56 -8.02
N THR A 261 -7.93 37.30 -8.67
CA THR A 261 -6.53 37.44 -8.22
C THR A 261 -6.45 37.82 -6.74
N PRO A 262 -5.75 37.04 -5.89
CA PRO A 262 -5.59 37.37 -4.47
C PRO A 262 -4.75 38.64 -4.27
N ASP A 263 -5.18 39.51 -3.37
CA ASP A 263 -4.56 40.83 -3.10
C ASP A 263 -3.26 40.75 -2.27
N HIS A 264 -2.87 39.55 -1.86
CA HIS A 264 -1.76 39.26 -0.96
C HIS A 264 -0.86 38.17 -1.53
N ARG A 265 0.41 38.11 -1.10
CA ARG A 265 1.34 37.06 -1.55
C ARG A 265 1.04 35.73 -0.87
N LEU A 266 1.35 34.64 -1.58
CA LEU A 266 1.34 33.27 -1.07
C LEU A 266 2.05 33.20 0.31
N LEU A 267 1.37 32.63 1.33
CA LEU A 267 1.82 32.56 2.73
C LEU A 267 1.92 33.90 3.51
N GLN A 268 1.28 34.99 3.08
CA GLN A 268 1.08 36.18 3.93
C GLN A 268 -0.21 36.12 4.77
N SER A 269 -1.27 35.53 4.21
CA SER A 269 -2.50 35.15 4.90
C SER A 269 -2.38 33.73 5.47
N HIS A 270 -3.40 33.28 6.21
CA HIS A 270 -3.55 31.85 6.49
C HIS A 270 -3.89 31.13 5.17
N PRO A 271 -3.18 30.04 4.81
CA PRO A 271 -3.46 29.32 3.57
C PRO A 271 -4.81 28.62 3.68
N THR A 272 -5.67 28.82 2.68
CA THR A 272 -6.92 28.10 2.52
C THR A 272 -6.61 26.73 1.89
N LEU A 273 -6.95 25.65 2.58
CA LEU A 273 -6.54 24.28 2.25
C LEU A 273 -7.75 23.43 1.85
N SER A 274 -7.92 23.17 0.56
CA SER A 274 -8.95 22.27 0.01
C SER A 274 -8.40 21.57 -1.23
N ALA A 275 -8.77 20.31 -1.45
CA ALA A 275 -8.35 19.55 -2.62
C ALA A 275 -9.32 19.76 -3.80
N ASP A 276 -10.60 19.63 -3.53
CA ASP A 276 -11.65 19.44 -4.54
C ASP A 276 -12.25 20.77 -5.02
N PHE A 277 -12.18 21.82 -4.18
CA PHE A 277 -12.80 23.12 -4.42
C PHE A 277 -12.43 23.74 -5.77
N LEU A 278 -11.14 23.74 -6.15
CA LEU A 278 -10.71 24.36 -7.42
C LEU A 278 -11.30 23.64 -8.64
N GLY A 279 -11.42 22.31 -8.60
CA GLY A 279 -12.08 21.53 -9.65
C GLY A 279 -13.55 21.91 -9.77
N ARG A 280 -14.27 21.96 -8.64
CA ARG A 280 -15.71 22.29 -8.61
C ARG A 280 -16.03 23.71 -9.06
N VAL A 281 -15.14 24.68 -8.86
CA VAL A 281 -15.30 26.03 -9.45
C VAL A 281 -15.04 25.99 -10.97
N ALA A 282 -14.01 25.29 -11.44
CA ALA A 282 -13.73 25.15 -12.88
C ALA A 282 -14.81 24.35 -13.65
N HIS A 283 -15.52 23.44 -12.98
CA HIS A 283 -16.70 22.76 -13.52
C HIS A 283 -17.99 23.60 -13.42
N GLY A 284 -17.96 24.78 -12.78
CA GLY A 284 -19.10 25.69 -12.64
C GLY A 284 -20.09 25.33 -11.53
N GLU A 285 -19.88 24.22 -10.83
CA GLU A 285 -20.74 23.68 -9.76
C GLU A 285 -20.78 24.61 -8.53
N VAL A 286 -19.66 25.32 -8.29
CA VAL A 286 -19.56 26.42 -7.33
C VAL A 286 -19.30 27.72 -8.09
N THR A 287 -20.31 28.59 -8.21
CA THR A 287 -20.16 29.89 -8.87
C THR A 287 -19.56 30.92 -7.91
N TRP A 288 -18.43 31.55 -8.27
CA TRP A 288 -17.90 32.68 -7.50
C TRP A 288 -18.73 33.97 -7.69
N LYS A 289 -18.87 34.75 -6.63
CA LYS A 289 -19.46 36.10 -6.62
C LYS A 289 -18.61 37.11 -5.82
N PRO A 290 -18.64 38.40 -6.19
CA PRO A 290 -18.04 39.45 -5.38
C PRO A 290 -18.83 39.65 -4.08
N ALA A 291 -18.41 40.63 -3.28
CA ALA A 291 -19.11 40.97 -2.03
C ALA A 291 -20.60 41.25 -2.25
N ILE A 292 -21.43 40.83 -1.28
CA ILE A 292 -22.82 41.28 -1.13
C ILE A 292 -22.84 42.81 -1.01
N ALA A 293 -23.78 43.45 -1.68
CA ALA A 293 -24.12 44.86 -1.53
C ALA A 293 -25.36 45.04 -0.66
N GLU A 294 -26.39 44.21 -0.86
CA GLU A 294 -27.73 44.35 -0.27
C GLU A 294 -28.48 43.00 -0.28
N LEU A 295 -29.30 42.76 0.73
CA LEU A 295 -30.22 41.63 0.86
C LEU A 295 -31.63 42.08 0.47
N SER A 296 -32.30 41.33 -0.41
CA SER A 296 -33.52 41.77 -1.09
C SER A 296 -34.59 40.68 -1.12
N GLY A 297 -35.01 40.20 0.06
CA GLY A 297 -36.06 39.19 0.22
C GLY A 297 -35.58 37.79 -0.13
N ASP A 298 -36.04 37.24 -1.25
CA ASP A 298 -35.60 35.95 -1.81
C ASP A 298 -34.31 36.04 -2.66
N ALA A 299 -33.77 37.25 -2.84
CA ALA A 299 -32.63 37.51 -3.69
C ALA A 299 -31.51 38.29 -2.99
N VAL A 300 -30.26 38.05 -3.43
CA VAL A 300 -29.05 38.73 -2.96
C VAL A 300 -28.44 39.54 -4.10
N ARG A 301 -28.17 40.83 -3.85
CA ARG A 301 -27.54 41.75 -4.78
C ARG A 301 -26.05 41.89 -4.44
N PHE A 302 -25.20 41.74 -5.45
CA PHE A 302 -23.74 41.81 -5.33
C PHE A 302 -23.18 43.15 -5.85
N VAL A 303 -21.95 43.48 -5.45
CA VAL A 303 -21.28 44.76 -5.78
C VAL A 303 -20.97 44.92 -7.29
N ASP A 304 -21.03 43.85 -8.09
CA ASP A 304 -20.96 43.91 -9.56
C ASP A 304 -22.31 44.29 -10.22
N GLY A 305 -23.38 44.48 -9.43
CA GLY A 305 -24.73 44.72 -9.92
C GLY A 305 -25.51 43.45 -10.29
N SER A 306 -24.89 42.27 -10.21
CA SER A 306 -25.61 41.01 -10.39
C SER A 306 -26.53 40.74 -9.20
N THR A 307 -27.66 40.09 -9.46
CA THR A 307 -28.64 39.67 -8.46
C THR A 307 -28.95 38.19 -8.70
N GLU A 308 -28.99 37.39 -7.65
CA GLU A 308 -29.27 35.94 -7.71
C GLU A 308 -30.34 35.58 -6.67
N ALA A 309 -31.27 34.68 -7.02
CA ALA A 309 -32.20 34.11 -6.05
C ALA A 309 -31.48 33.10 -5.14
N VAL A 310 -31.67 33.20 -3.82
CA VAL A 310 -30.96 32.43 -2.79
C VAL A 310 -31.94 31.94 -1.75
N ASP A 311 -31.94 30.64 -1.46
CA ASP A 311 -32.84 30.02 -0.47
C ASP A 311 -32.17 29.89 0.91
N VAL A 312 -30.83 29.82 0.96
CA VAL A 312 -30.02 29.66 2.19
C VAL A 312 -28.75 30.50 2.14
N ILE A 313 -28.43 31.23 3.22
CA ILE A 313 -27.13 31.92 3.40
C ILE A 313 -26.35 31.24 4.53
N VAL A 314 -25.11 30.81 4.23
CA VAL A 314 -24.19 30.20 5.20
C VAL A 314 -23.01 31.14 5.47
N TRP A 315 -23.07 31.84 6.59
CA TRP A 315 -22.04 32.77 7.03
C TRP A 315 -20.79 32.00 7.51
N CYS A 316 -19.71 32.12 6.74
CA CYS A 316 -18.38 31.59 7.06
C CYS A 316 -17.44 32.74 7.46
N THR A 317 -17.97 33.68 8.24
CA THR A 317 -17.35 34.95 8.66
C THR A 317 -16.38 34.80 9.84
N GLY A 318 -16.35 33.62 10.47
CA GLY A 318 -15.34 33.22 11.44
C GLY A 318 -15.83 33.29 12.88
N TYR A 319 -14.90 33.41 13.83
CA TYR A 319 -15.19 33.35 15.25
C TYR A 319 -14.63 34.56 16.00
N LYS A 320 -15.26 34.94 17.10
CA LYS A 320 -14.75 35.95 18.05
C LYS A 320 -13.81 35.27 19.05
N VAL A 321 -12.76 35.99 19.46
CA VAL A 321 -11.87 35.55 20.56
C VAL A 321 -12.44 36.09 21.87
N SER A 322 -13.27 35.30 22.54
CA SER A 322 -13.96 35.68 23.77
C SER A 322 -13.64 34.76 24.95
N PHE A 323 -13.76 35.32 26.15
CA PHE A 323 -13.49 34.65 27.43
C PHE A 323 -14.59 35.05 28.43
N PRO A 324 -15.79 34.44 28.36
CA PRO A 324 -16.98 34.93 29.07
C PRO A 324 -16.88 34.83 30.60
N PHE A 325 -15.90 34.08 31.11
CA PHE A 325 -15.57 33.96 32.53
C PHE A 325 -14.61 35.05 33.06
N PHE A 326 -14.20 36.02 32.23
CA PHE A 326 -13.49 37.21 32.67
C PHE A 326 -14.39 38.45 32.61
N ASP A 327 -14.15 39.40 33.51
CA ASP A 327 -14.80 40.70 33.46
C ASP A 327 -14.51 41.40 32.10
N PRO A 328 -15.48 42.07 31.46
CA PRO A 328 -15.32 42.63 30.11
C PRO A 328 -14.10 43.55 29.93
N ASP A 329 -13.76 44.32 30.97
CA ASP A 329 -12.63 45.25 30.98
C ASP A 329 -11.27 44.58 31.24
N PHE A 330 -11.25 43.32 31.68
CA PHE A 330 -10.02 42.62 32.10
C PHE A 330 -9.26 41.99 30.92
N VAL A 331 -9.97 41.30 30.02
CA VAL A 331 -9.42 40.64 28.83
C VAL A 331 -10.41 40.80 27.67
N SER A 332 -10.24 41.86 26.87
CA SER A 332 -10.90 42.00 25.57
C SER A 332 -9.91 41.77 24.43
N ALA A 333 -10.39 41.22 23.31
CA ALA A 333 -9.62 40.97 22.09
C ALA A 333 -10.31 41.65 20.89
N PRO A 334 -10.30 43.00 20.81
CA PRO A 334 -10.85 43.71 19.65
C PRO A 334 -10.20 43.23 18.35
N ASP A 335 -11.03 43.02 17.33
CA ASP A 335 -10.67 42.38 16.05
C ASP A 335 -9.86 41.06 16.17
N ASN A 336 -10.08 40.32 17.28
CA ASN A 336 -9.40 39.08 17.63
C ASN A 336 -7.88 39.20 17.91
N GLU A 337 -7.33 40.41 18.04
CA GLU A 337 -5.92 40.59 18.42
C GLU A 337 -5.79 40.74 19.95
N LEU A 338 -5.20 39.72 20.60
CA LEU A 338 -4.88 39.74 22.03
C LEU A 338 -3.36 39.88 22.24
N PRO A 339 -2.87 40.91 22.99
CA PRO A 339 -1.45 41.26 23.06
C PRO A 339 -0.64 40.35 24.02
N LEU A 340 -0.49 39.08 23.65
CA LEU A 340 0.21 38.06 24.44
C LEU A 340 1.67 37.86 24.02
N TYR A 341 2.58 37.83 25.00
CA TYR A 341 3.96 37.40 24.76
C TYR A 341 3.98 35.92 24.32
N ARG A 342 4.63 35.65 23.17
CA ARG A 342 4.65 34.34 22.49
C ARG A 342 3.27 33.69 22.25
N ARG A 343 2.18 34.48 22.19
CA ARG A 343 0.78 33.99 22.13
C ARG A 343 0.33 33.14 23.34
N VAL A 344 1.01 33.24 24.49
CA VAL A 344 0.66 32.47 25.70
C VAL A 344 0.57 33.34 26.96
N PHE A 345 1.58 34.19 27.21
CA PHE A 345 1.70 34.91 28.50
C PHE A 345 1.08 36.31 28.38
N LYS A 346 0.18 36.71 29.28
CA LYS A 346 -0.34 38.10 29.34
C LYS A 346 0.72 39.00 30.00
N PRO A 347 1.29 40.00 29.31
CA PRO A 347 2.27 40.91 29.92
C PRO A 347 1.67 41.61 31.14
N GLY A 348 2.41 41.63 32.25
CA GLY A 348 1.95 42.20 33.52
C GLY A 348 1.19 41.24 34.45
N ILE A 349 0.85 40.01 34.01
CA ILE A 349 0.24 38.98 34.87
C ILE A 349 1.01 37.66 34.69
N GLU A 350 1.95 37.41 35.61
CA GLU A 350 2.92 36.31 35.48
C GLU A 350 2.31 34.91 35.66
N ASN A 351 1.12 34.83 36.28
CA ASN A 351 0.41 33.58 36.59
C ASN A 351 -0.86 33.34 35.72
N LEU A 352 -0.90 33.89 34.50
CA LEU A 352 -1.98 33.68 33.53
C LEU A 352 -1.46 33.23 32.15
N PHE A 353 -1.96 32.10 31.66
CA PHE A 353 -1.46 31.44 30.45
C PHE A 353 -2.59 31.06 29.50
N PHE A 354 -2.60 31.58 28.27
CA PHE A 354 -3.55 31.23 27.22
C PHE A 354 -2.93 30.15 26.30
N VAL A 355 -3.23 28.87 26.56
CA VAL A 355 -2.59 27.74 25.86
C VAL A 355 -3.30 27.34 24.56
N ALA A 356 -4.55 27.77 24.35
CA ALA A 356 -5.35 27.44 23.16
C ALA A 356 -5.29 28.47 22.01
N LEU A 357 -4.42 29.49 22.11
CA LEU A 357 -4.18 30.48 21.03
C LEU A 357 -2.91 30.19 20.20
N LEU A 358 -2.24 29.06 20.47
CA LEU A 358 -1.06 28.58 19.77
C LEU A 358 -1.43 27.91 18.43
N GLN A 359 -1.43 28.68 17.35
CA GLN A 359 -1.50 28.15 15.99
C GLN A 359 -0.08 27.79 15.48
N PRO A 360 0.16 26.56 14.96
CA PRO A 360 1.52 26.09 14.61
C PRO A 360 2.15 26.73 13.36
N TRP A 361 1.42 27.58 12.63
CA TRP A 361 1.94 28.35 11.50
C TRP A 361 2.28 29.78 11.93
N ALA A 362 3.57 30.03 12.17
CA ALA A 362 4.05 31.38 12.43
C ALA A 362 3.92 32.27 11.17
N ARG A 363 3.24 33.43 11.30
CA ARG A 363 3.37 34.53 10.32
C ARG A 363 4.87 34.80 10.07
N PRO A 364 5.31 35.09 8.83
CA PRO A 364 6.68 35.52 8.58
C PRO A 364 6.97 36.81 9.37
N CYS A 365 7.73 36.69 10.47
CA CYS A 365 7.89 37.78 11.43
C CYS A 365 8.84 38.86 10.85
N PRO A 366 8.38 40.09 10.59
CA PRO A 366 9.19 41.10 9.92
C PRO A 366 10.08 41.84 10.93
N TRP A 367 11.27 41.30 11.19
CA TRP A 367 12.30 41.98 11.99
C TRP A 367 13.52 42.37 11.15
N PRO A 368 14.14 43.54 11.42
CA PRO A 368 15.33 43.99 10.71
C PRO A 368 16.57 43.14 11.02
N LYS A 369 17.61 43.29 10.20
CA LYS A 369 18.86 42.51 10.26
C LYS A 369 19.46 42.47 11.69
N PRO A 370 19.88 41.31 12.21
CA PRO A 370 20.70 41.26 13.41
C PRO A 370 22.07 41.90 13.12
N ARG A 371 22.61 42.65 14.10
CA ARG A 371 24.05 42.93 14.16
C ARG A 371 24.79 41.66 14.63
N ALA A 372 26.10 41.60 14.34
CA ALA A 372 26.89 40.37 14.42
C ALA A 372 26.93 39.74 15.83
N GLY A 373 27.06 38.40 15.89
CA GLY A 373 27.36 37.67 17.13
C GLY A 373 26.31 36.67 17.64
N GLY A 374 25.62 35.91 16.76
CA GLY A 374 24.74 34.83 17.22
C GLY A 374 24.19 33.94 16.12
N SER A 375 24.27 32.62 16.29
CA SER A 375 23.71 31.61 15.38
C SER A 375 22.17 31.55 15.48
N PRO A 376 21.44 31.39 14.36
CA PRO A 376 19.98 31.34 14.39
C PRO A 376 19.47 29.99 14.96
N PRO A 377 18.49 29.99 15.87
CA PRO A 377 17.87 28.75 16.36
C PRO A 377 16.81 28.23 15.38
N THR A 378 16.85 26.92 15.10
CA THR A 378 15.83 26.23 14.31
C THR A 378 14.60 25.92 15.15
N CYS A 379 13.49 26.63 14.93
CA CYS A 379 12.20 26.30 15.52
C CYS A 379 11.58 25.07 14.84
N ALA A 380 11.91 23.88 15.31
CA ALA A 380 11.04 22.71 15.17
C ALA A 380 9.82 22.87 16.10
N ALA A 381 8.70 22.23 15.76
CA ALA A 381 7.50 22.27 16.58
C ALA A 381 7.64 21.32 17.79
N SER A 382 8.14 21.84 18.92
CA SER A 382 8.13 21.15 20.21
C SER A 382 7.31 21.94 21.22
N THR A 383 6.23 21.34 21.74
CA THR A 383 5.41 21.92 22.82
C THR A 383 6.17 21.99 24.14
N THR A 384 7.30 21.28 24.26
CA THR A 384 8.34 21.50 25.26
C THR A 384 9.37 22.51 24.75
N CYS A 385 9.56 23.62 25.47
CA CYS A 385 10.57 24.63 25.15
C CYS A 385 11.99 24.10 25.45
N PRO A 386 12.92 23.98 24.47
CA PRO A 386 14.25 23.42 24.72
C PRO A 386 15.19 24.31 25.55
N ARG A 387 14.78 25.54 25.89
CA ARG A 387 15.51 26.48 26.75
C ARG A 387 14.56 27.34 27.60
N CYS A 388 13.96 26.75 28.62
CA CYS A 388 13.65 27.52 29.83
C CYS A 388 14.95 27.78 30.63
N PRO A 389 15.07 28.89 31.38
CA PRO A 389 16.21 29.12 32.26
C PRO A 389 16.29 28.03 33.35
N ARG A 390 17.51 27.71 33.81
CA ARG A 390 17.73 26.75 34.89
C ARG A 390 17.19 27.30 36.22
N TRP A 391 16.01 26.84 36.62
CA TRP A 391 15.57 26.94 38.01
C TRP A 391 16.53 26.12 38.89
N ARG A 392 17.43 26.80 39.61
CA ARG A 392 18.26 26.21 40.67
C ARG A 392 17.61 26.50 42.02
N PRO A 393 17.46 25.52 42.93
CA PRO A 393 17.32 25.84 44.34
C PRO A 393 18.62 26.47 44.84
N ILE A 394 18.52 27.54 45.64
CA ILE A 394 19.66 28.13 46.35
C ILE A 394 19.63 27.59 47.78
N SER A 395 20.55 26.68 48.09
CA SER A 395 20.76 26.19 49.46
C SER A 395 21.79 27.08 50.18
N GLY A 396 21.33 27.94 51.08
CA GLY A 396 22.18 28.78 51.94
C GLY A 396 21.31 29.49 52.99
N ALA A 397 21.62 29.33 54.27
CA ALA A 397 20.67 29.63 55.36
C ALA A 397 21.10 30.80 56.25
N SER A 398 20.15 31.70 56.54
CA SER A 398 20.10 32.47 57.79
C SER A 398 18.67 32.99 58.07
N ARG A 399 18.36 33.17 59.36
CA ARG A 399 17.09 33.64 59.95
C ARG A 399 16.99 35.19 59.95
N PRO A 400 15.88 35.82 60.39
CA PRO A 400 14.45 35.55 60.10
C PRO A 400 13.59 36.82 59.86
N GLY A 401 12.46 36.67 59.15
CA GLY A 401 11.28 37.55 59.27
C GLY A 401 11.30 38.89 58.49
N GLY A 402 10.10 39.43 58.23
CA GLY A 402 9.88 40.70 57.53
C GLY A 402 9.13 40.56 56.21
N ALA A 403 8.14 41.42 55.97
CA ALA A 403 7.21 41.33 54.85
C ALA A 403 7.78 41.76 53.48
N ALA A 404 7.16 41.21 52.42
CA ALA A 404 7.03 41.75 51.06
C ALA A 404 8.27 42.35 50.34
N ALA A 405 8.80 41.63 49.35
CA ALA A 405 9.76 42.17 48.38
C ALA A 405 9.36 41.85 46.92
N MET A 406 9.16 42.93 46.15
CA MET A 406 8.76 42.98 44.74
C MET A 406 9.62 42.13 43.79
N TRP A 407 8.99 41.48 42.82
CA TRP A 407 9.63 41.19 41.53
C TRP A 407 9.61 42.47 40.68
N ARG A 408 10.79 42.94 40.25
CA ARG A 408 10.93 44.10 39.34
C ARG A 408 11.69 43.72 38.07
N PRO A 409 11.08 43.85 36.88
CA PRO A 409 11.81 43.97 35.63
C PRO A 409 12.57 45.31 35.59
N SER A 410 13.88 45.28 35.38
CA SER A 410 14.68 46.50 35.20
C SER A 410 14.49 47.08 33.80
N ALA A 411 13.83 48.24 33.70
CA ALA A 411 13.64 48.97 32.46
C ALA A 411 14.70 50.07 32.28
N THR A 412 15.19 50.27 31.06
CA THR A 412 15.88 51.50 30.63
C THR A 412 15.66 51.71 29.12
N PRO A 413 15.28 52.91 28.63
CA PRO A 413 14.61 53.06 27.31
C PRO A 413 15.50 53.66 26.22
N TRP A 414 15.04 53.61 24.95
CA TRP A 414 15.59 54.41 23.84
C TRP A 414 14.51 55.05 22.96
N ARG A 415 14.92 56.13 22.25
CA ARG A 415 14.05 57.16 21.64
C ARG A 415 13.79 57.00 20.13
N SER A 416 12.90 57.85 19.64
CA SER A 416 12.38 57.96 18.26
C SER A 416 13.26 58.79 17.29
N THR A 417 13.06 58.55 15.99
CA THR A 417 13.24 59.44 14.80
C THR A 417 12.80 58.60 13.56
N SER A 418 11.81 58.98 12.74
CA SER A 418 11.86 59.85 11.54
C SER A 418 12.98 59.46 10.53
N THR A 419 12.82 59.37 9.19
CA THR A 419 11.95 60.01 8.16
C THR A 419 11.80 59.06 6.93
N THR A 420 10.67 58.89 6.23
CA THR A 420 10.01 59.68 5.12
C THR A 420 10.36 59.21 3.67
N THR A 421 9.37 59.28 2.75
CA THR A 421 9.45 59.27 1.23
C THR A 421 9.96 58.00 0.48
N SER A 422 9.57 57.65 -0.78
CA SER A 422 8.37 57.93 -1.63
C SER A 422 8.47 57.32 -3.07
N THR A 423 7.33 56.89 -3.68
CA THR A 423 7.00 56.95 -5.16
C THR A 423 7.90 56.24 -6.22
N ARG A 424 7.53 55.94 -7.50
CA ARG A 424 6.29 55.78 -8.32
C ARG A 424 6.62 55.13 -9.70
N PHE A 425 5.59 54.66 -10.44
CA PHE A 425 5.52 54.40 -11.91
C PHE A 425 6.47 53.34 -12.56
N GLY A 426 6.17 52.74 -13.73
CA GLY A 426 4.93 52.70 -14.55
C GLY A 426 5.13 52.28 -16.03
N ALA A 427 4.06 51.85 -16.73
CA ALA A 427 3.89 51.70 -18.21
C ALA A 427 4.73 50.61 -18.97
N SER A 428 4.39 50.08 -20.18
CA SER A 428 3.12 49.95 -20.94
C SER A 428 3.28 49.13 -22.28
N CYS A 429 2.15 48.67 -22.87
CA CYS A 429 1.89 48.40 -24.32
C CYS A 429 2.21 47.02 -25.00
N GLU A 430 1.61 46.87 -26.19
CA GLU A 430 1.34 45.69 -27.08
C GLU A 430 1.54 46.16 -28.58
N PRO A 431 1.13 45.53 -29.73
CA PRO A 431 0.57 44.18 -30.07
C PRO A 431 1.06 43.54 -31.44
N ALA A 432 0.39 42.43 -31.87
CA ALA A 432 -0.09 42.08 -33.24
C ALA A 432 0.58 41.01 -34.21
N ARG A 433 -0.23 39.96 -34.52
CA ARG A 433 -0.49 39.14 -35.76
C ARG A 433 0.47 39.02 -36.99
N ALA A 434 0.60 37.81 -37.57
CA ALA A 434 0.31 37.46 -39.01
C ALA A 434 0.58 35.95 -39.41
N VAL A 435 -0.08 35.43 -40.48
CA VAL A 435 -0.14 34.03 -41.06
C VAL A 435 -0.67 34.16 -42.55
N PRO A 436 -0.59 33.25 -43.60
CA PRO A 436 -0.17 31.81 -43.78
C PRO A 436 0.82 31.50 -44.97
N SER A 437 1.07 30.21 -45.35
CA SER A 437 0.95 29.66 -46.75
C SER A 437 1.42 28.18 -46.96
N ARG A 438 1.13 27.59 -48.14
CA ARG A 438 1.40 26.22 -48.72
C ARG A 438 1.46 26.37 -50.27
N PRO A 439 1.82 25.41 -51.19
CA PRO A 439 1.33 23.99 -51.28
C PRO A 439 2.22 22.94 -52.06
N VAL A 440 1.65 21.75 -52.39
CA VAL A 440 1.92 20.88 -53.60
C VAL A 440 3.28 20.12 -53.72
N SER A 441 3.47 19.00 -54.46
CA SER A 441 2.70 17.73 -54.71
C SER A 441 3.59 16.68 -55.46
N GLY A 442 3.19 15.38 -55.60
CA GLY A 442 3.84 14.43 -56.54
C GLY A 442 3.47 12.93 -56.43
N SER A 443 3.35 12.22 -57.56
CA SER A 443 3.12 10.75 -57.77
C SER A 443 3.47 10.39 -59.26
N PRO A 444 3.38 9.15 -59.86
CA PRO A 444 2.62 7.93 -59.48
C PRO A 444 3.19 6.51 -59.84
N CYS A 445 2.42 5.45 -59.47
CA CYS A 445 2.10 4.16 -60.17
C CYS A 445 3.16 3.21 -60.82
N SER A 446 3.06 1.90 -60.53
CA SER A 446 3.01 0.79 -61.54
C SER A 446 2.59 -0.58 -60.92
N ARG A 447 2.59 -1.70 -61.67
CA ARG A 447 1.86 -2.98 -61.41
C ARG A 447 2.70 -4.26 -61.64
N ALA A 448 2.10 -5.42 -61.26
CA ALA A 448 2.27 -6.78 -61.83
C ALA A 448 3.48 -7.63 -61.34
N ASP A 449 3.47 -8.97 -61.34
CA ASP A 449 2.44 -10.04 -61.42
C ASP A 449 3.14 -11.42 -61.11
N ARG A 450 2.37 -12.53 -61.04
CA ARG A 450 2.77 -13.96 -61.05
C ARG A 450 3.17 -14.59 -59.70
N ARG A 451 3.07 -15.91 -59.49
CA ARG A 451 2.08 -16.99 -59.80
C ARG A 451 2.71 -18.36 -59.40
N ARG A 452 1.87 -19.39 -59.16
CA ARG A 452 2.19 -20.85 -59.00
C ARG A 452 2.83 -21.27 -57.64
N ALA A 453 2.76 -22.53 -57.20
CA ALA A 453 1.78 -23.63 -57.41
C ALA A 453 2.14 -24.89 -56.58
N TRP A 454 1.12 -25.71 -56.23
CA TRP A 454 1.20 -27.17 -55.91
C TRP A 454 1.97 -27.60 -54.62
N SER A 455 1.73 -28.78 -54.01
CA SER A 455 0.54 -29.67 -54.00
C SER A 455 0.63 -30.82 -52.97
N ARG A 456 -0.52 -31.25 -52.42
CA ARG A 456 -0.91 -32.66 -52.10
C ARG A 456 0.05 -33.59 -51.30
N ARG A 457 -0.42 -34.07 -50.13
CA ARG A 457 -0.86 -35.47 -49.86
C ARG A 457 -1.52 -35.58 -48.47
N ARG A 458 -2.79 -36.01 -48.38
CA ARG A 458 -3.31 -37.37 -48.08
C ARG A 458 -3.18 -37.79 -46.60
N ARG A 459 -4.28 -37.94 -45.84
CA ARG A 459 -5.28 -39.07 -45.78
C ARG A 459 -4.76 -40.19 -44.85
N ARG A 460 -5.41 -40.49 -43.71
CA ARG A 460 -6.58 -41.41 -43.54
C ARG A 460 -7.30 -41.17 -42.19
N GLU A 461 -8.63 -41.28 -42.07
CA GLU A 461 -9.48 -42.49 -41.87
C GLU A 461 -9.06 -43.33 -40.62
N ARG A 462 -9.91 -43.75 -39.67
CA ARG A 462 -11.39 -43.66 -39.45
C ARG A 462 -11.76 -44.22 -38.03
N ALA A 463 -12.88 -43.78 -37.42
CA ALA A 463 -13.98 -44.53 -36.73
C ALA A 463 -13.66 -45.69 -35.71
N LEU A 464 -14.42 -46.08 -34.65
CA LEU A 464 -15.72 -45.80 -33.98
C LEU A 464 -15.51 -45.97 -32.43
N GLY A 465 -16.43 -45.74 -31.47
CA GLY A 465 -17.82 -45.24 -31.45
C GLY A 465 -18.48 -45.35 -30.04
N PHE A 466 -19.74 -44.91 -29.91
CA PHE A 466 -20.63 -45.01 -28.72
C PHE A 466 -21.40 -46.36 -28.68
N PRO A 467 -21.95 -46.88 -27.54
CA PRO A 467 -22.95 -46.27 -26.63
C PRO A 467 -22.56 -46.31 -25.12
N ALA A 468 -23.25 -45.70 -24.12
CA ALA A 468 -24.59 -45.12 -23.93
C ALA A 468 -25.72 -46.03 -23.34
N SER A 469 -25.77 -46.15 -22.00
CA SER A 469 -26.93 -46.54 -21.15
C SER A 469 -26.56 -46.27 -19.66
N VAL A 470 -27.26 -45.52 -18.79
CA VAL A 470 -28.69 -45.44 -18.38
C VAL A 470 -29.03 -46.31 -17.16
N ALA A 471 -29.82 -45.73 -16.23
CA ALA A 471 -30.57 -46.30 -15.10
C ALA A 471 -29.92 -46.39 -13.68
N TYR A 472 -30.63 -45.73 -12.76
CA TYR A 472 -30.68 -45.87 -11.30
C TYR A 472 -30.91 -47.31 -10.80
N ALA A 473 -30.54 -47.62 -9.53
CA ALA A 473 -31.49 -48.05 -8.48
C ALA A 473 -30.89 -48.30 -7.06
N THR A 474 -31.66 -47.88 -6.05
CA THR A 474 -31.79 -48.33 -4.64
C THR A 474 -30.74 -49.21 -3.93
N VAL A 475 -30.14 -48.64 -2.86
CA VAL A 475 -30.27 -49.00 -1.42
C VAL A 475 -30.35 -50.48 -0.99
N GLY A 476 -29.42 -50.87 -0.09
CA GLY A 476 -29.58 -51.93 0.93
C GLY A 476 -28.71 -53.18 0.70
N GLY A 477 -28.09 -53.81 1.71
CA GLY A 477 -27.96 -53.47 3.14
C GLY A 477 -27.64 -54.71 3.99
N MET A 478 -26.78 -54.61 5.01
CA MET A 478 -26.45 -55.74 5.92
C MET A 478 -26.05 -55.28 7.34
N LYS A 479 -26.21 -56.16 8.34
CA LYS A 479 -26.14 -55.85 9.79
C LYS A 479 -25.10 -56.70 10.53
N SER A 480 -24.45 -56.10 11.54
CA SER A 480 -23.99 -56.71 12.81
C SER A 480 -23.16 -55.68 13.59
N ASP A 481 -23.17 -55.54 14.92
CA ASP A 481 -24.15 -55.90 15.95
C ASP A 481 -23.95 -54.95 17.16
N GLY A 482 -24.84 -54.98 18.15
CA GLY A 482 -24.98 -53.88 19.12
C GLY A 482 -24.11 -53.92 20.38
N ALA A 483 -23.63 -52.74 20.79
CA ALA A 483 -23.42 -52.35 22.19
C ALA A 483 -23.66 -50.83 22.30
N GLY A 484 -24.53 -50.39 23.22
CA GLY A 484 -25.05 -49.00 23.21
C GLY A 484 -24.46 -48.09 24.28
N GLN A 485 -24.17 -46.85 23.91
CA GLN A 485 -24.19 -45.68 24.81
C GLN A 485 -24.83 -44.49 24.07
N SER A 486 -25.54 -43.63 24.81
CA SER A 486 -26.38 -42.57 24.26
C SER A 486 -25.55 -41.35 23.82
N VAL A 487 -25.42 -41.15 22.52
CA VAL A 487 -24.97 -39.86 21.96
C VAL A 487 -26.16 -38.89 21.97
N THR A 488 -26.08 -37.87 22.82
CA THR A 488 -27.02 -36.74 22.81
C THR A 488 -26.94 -36.00 21.47
N ALA A 489 -28.06 -35.44 21.01
CA ALA A 489 -28.15 -34.81 19.70
C ALA A 489 -27.14 -33.64 19.56
N GLY A 490 -26.08 -33.87 18.78
CA GLY A 490 -25.15 -32.82 18.37
C GLY A 490 -25.86 -31.78 17.50
N ALA A 491 -25.56 -30.50 17.72
CA ALA A 491 -26.17 -29.41 16.97
C ALA A 491 -25.89 -29.56 15.46
N GLN A 492 -26.91 -29.24 14.65
CA GLN A 492 -26.76 -29.20 13.19
C GLN A 492 -25.70 -28.14 12.81
N PRO A 493 -24.82 -28.41 11.82
CA PRO A 493 -23.89 -27.40 11.32
C PRO A 493 -24.67 -26.20 10.77
N ALA A 494 -24.21 -24.99 11.09
CA ALA A 494 -24.96 -23.76 10.84
C ALA A 494 -25.16 -23.48 9.35
N ALA A 495 -26.36 -23.00 9.02
CA ALA A 495 -26.76 -22.30 7.79
C ALA A 495 -26.00 -22.64 6.49
N ALA A 496 -26.62 -23.47 5.63
CA ALA A 496 -26.16 -23.71 4.26
C ALA A 496 -25.95 -22.38 3.51
N THR A 497 -24.68 -22.02 3.27
CA THR A 497 -24.31 -20.72 2.73
C THR A 497 -24.64 -20.66 1.24
N SER A 498 -25.52 -19.75 0.82
CA SER A 498 -25.90 -19.57 -0.59
C SER A 498 -24.65 -19.40 -1.45
N ALA A 499 -24.40 -20.34 -2.37
CA ALA A 499 -23.19 -20.33 -3.18
C ALA A 499 -23.10 -19.05 -4.02
N LEU A 500 -21.89 -18.50 -4.13
CA LEU A 500 -21.59 -17.35 -4.99
C LEU A 500 -21.07 -17.86 -6.34
N LEU A 501 -21.55 -17.29 -7.45
CA LEU A 501 -20.96 -17.46 -8.78
C LEU A 501 -20.47 -16.10 -9.30
N ARG A 502 -19.21 -16.02 -9.75
CA ARG A 502 -18.69 -14.92 -10.55
C ARG A 502 -18.71 -15.32 -12.02
N LEU A 503 -19.43 -14.57 -12.83
CA LEU A 503 -19.53 -14.83 -14.26
C LEU A 503 -19.18 -13.58 -15.07
N VAL A 504 -18.43 -13.76 -16.15
CA VAL A 504 -18.11 -12.70 -17.11
C VAL A 504 -18.96 -12.85 -18.36
N ILE A 505 -19.56 -11.76 -18.86
CA ILE A 505 -20.37 -11.79 -20.09
C ILE A 505 -19.58 -11.13 -21.22
N THR A 506 -19.41 -11.90 -22.30
CA THR A 506 -18.55 -11.64 -23.45
C THR A 506 -19.30 -11.93 -24.76
N GLY A 507 -18.69 -11.58 -25.89
CA GLY A 507 -19.36 -11.56 -27.20
C GLY A 507 -19.10 -10.23 -27.92
N SER A 508 -19.42 -10.20 -29.22
CA SER A 508 -19.20 -9.10 -30.15
C SER A 508 -19.94 -7.81 -29.76
N VAL A 509 -19.63 -6.73 -30.48
CA VAL A 509 -20.56 -5.59 -30.63
C VAL A 509 -21.89 -6.11 -31.21
N ASP A 510 -23.00 -5.59 -30.67
CA ASP A 510 -24.39 -5.91 -31.03
C ASP A 510 -24.87 -7.37 -30.83
N ASP A 511 -24.09 -8.28 -30.25
CA ASP A 511 -24.54 -9.65 -29.88
C ASP A 511 -25.65 -9.70 -28.80
N GLY A 512 -26.12 -8.56 -28.29
CA GLY A 512 -27.23 -8.45 -27.35
C GLY A 512 -26.87 -8.60 -25.87
N LYS A 513 -25.58 -8.46 -25.51
CA LYS A 513 -25.07 -8.59 -24.12
C LYS A 513 -25.81 -7.69 -23.12
N SER A 514 -25.96 -6.42 -23.47
CA SER A 514 -26.73 -5.42 -22.72
C SER A 514 -28.18 -5.86 -22.48
N THR A 515 -28.83 -6.38 -23.53
CA THR A 515 -30.21 -6.88 -23.46
C THR A 515 -30.31 -8.10 -22.55
N LEU A 516 -29.38 -9.05 -22.64
CA LEU A 516 -29.38 -10.24 -21.79
C LEU A 516 -29.13 -9.90 -20.31
N ILE A 517 -28.22 -8.96 -20.01
CA ILE A 517 -28.00 -8.47 -18.64
C ILE A 517 -29.26 -7.79 -18.11
N GLY A 518 -29.89 -6.92 -18.92
CA GLY A 518 -31.16 -6.29 -18.58
C GLY A 518 -32.28 -7.31 -18.35
N ARG A 519 -32.35 -8.36 -19.18
CA ARG A 519 -33.32 -9.46 -19.07
C ARG A 519 -33.14 -10.26 -17.79
N LEU A 520 -31.91 -10.68 -17.47
CA LEU A 520 -31.60 -11.38 -16.22
C LEU A 520 -31.89 -10.54 -14.97
N LEU A 521 -31.71 -9.22 -15.01
CA LEU A 521 -32.05 -8.33 -13.90
C LEU A 521 -33.56 -8.08 -13.77
N TYR A 522 -34.27 -7.95 -14.89
CA TYR A 522 -35.72 -7.75 -14.94
C TYR A 522 -36.47 -9.01 -14.50
N ASP A 523 -36.16 -10.15 -15.11
CA ASP A 523 -36.84 -11.44 -14.88
C ASP A 523 -36.49 -12.05 -13.50
N SER A 524 -35.52 -11.49 -12.76
CA SER A 524 -35.21 -11.87 -11.36
C SER A 524 -35.77 -10.89 -10.32
N GLU A 525 -36.64 -9.97 -10.73
CA GLU A 525 -37.32 -8.97 -9.87
C GLU A 525 -36.37 -8.09 -9.03
N GLN A 526 -35.09 -7.96 -9.42
CA GLN A 526 -34.10 -7.16 -8.69
C GLN A 526 -34.10 -5.66 -9.08
N ILE A 527 -34.98 -5.24 -10.00
CA ILE A 527 -35.14 -3.85 -10.43
C ILE A 527 -36.23 -3.16 -9.60
N LEU A 528 -35.87 -2.05 -8.95
CA LEU A 528 -36.82 -1.25 -8.18
C LEU A 528 -37.86 -0.57 -9.10
N THR A 529 -39.08 -0.38 -8.58
CA THR A 529 -40.23 0.11 -9.37
C THR A 529 -39.99 1.47 -10.03
N ASP A 530 -39.25 2.36 -9.36
CA ASP A 530 -38.86 3.68 -9.89
C ASP A 530 -37.90 3.57 -11.08
N GLN A 531 -36.94 2.65 -11.03
CA GLN A 531 -36.06 2.33 -12.15
C GLN A 531 -36.83 1.68 -13.30
N LEU A 532 -37.83 0.85 -12.98
CA LEU A 532 -38.72 0.22 -13.96
C LEU A 532 -39.59 1.25 -14.70
N GLU A 533 -40.12 2.25 -13.98
CA GLU A 533 -40.90 3.35 -14.55
C GLU A 533 -40.03 4.31 -15.38
N ALA A 534 -38.83 4.66 -14.89
CA ALA A 534 -37.85 5.42 -15.66
C ALA A 534 -37.45 4.69 -16.96
N LEU A 535 -37.30 3.35 -16.91
CA LEU A 535 -37.00 2.50 -18.06
C LEU A 535 -38.15 2.47 -19.07
N ARG A 536 -39.42 2.38 -18.63
CA ARG A 536 -40.61 2.48 -19.50
C ARG A 536 -40.63 3.82 -20.22
N ALA A 537 -40.57 4.92 -19.48
CA ALA A 537 -40.60 6.27 -20.03
C ALA A 537 -39.40 6.55 -20.96
N ALA A 538 -38.25 5.90 -20.78
CA ALA A 538 -37.10 5.98 -21.69
C ALA A 538 -37.27 5.11 -22.94
N SER A 539 -37.83 3.90 -22.79
CA SER A 539 -38.14 2.99 -23.90
C SER A 539 -39.18 3.60 -24.85
N GLU A 540 -40.24 4.20 -24.32
CA GLU A 540 -41.28 4.92 -25.07
C GLU A 540 -40.68 6.04 -25.93
N ARG A 541 -39.79 6.85 -25.34
CA ARG A 541 -39.06 7.94 -26.02
C ARG A 541 -38.09 7.44 -27.11
N ARG A 542 -37.57 6.20 -27.02
CA ARG A 542 -36.64 5.61 -27.99
C ARG A 542 -37.36 4.88 -29.14
N ASN A 543 -38.38 4.09 -28.79
CA ASN A 543 -38.92 3.03 -29.66
C ASN A 543 -40.42 3.18 -29.99
N GLY A 544 -41.13 4.15 -29.41
CA GLY A 544 -42.52 4.51 -29.77
C GLY A 544 -43.54 3.41 -29.45
N GLU A 545 -43.98 3.33 -28.19
CA GLU A 545 -44.93 2.34 -27.63
C GLU A 545 -44.56 0.85 -27.78
N ARG A 546 -43.50 0.51 -28.53
CA ARG A 546 -42.96 -0.86 -28.60
C ARG A 546 -42.20 -1.25 -27.33
N ALA A 547 -42.05 -2.56 -27.17
CA ALA A 547 -41.65 -3.25 -25.94
C ALA A 547 -40.41 -2.67 -25.23
N LEU A 548 -40.41 -2.86 -23.90
CA LEU A 548 -39.37 -2.47 -22.95
C LEU A 548 -37.94 -2.75 -23.47
N ASP A 549 -37.17 -1.68 -23.62
CA ASP A 549 -35.78 -1.78 -24.08
C ASP A 549 -34.84 -2.02 -22.90
N LEU A 550 -34.70 -3.29 -22.53
CA LEU A 550 -33.87 -3.70 -21.40
C LEU A 550 -32.37 -3.40 -21.61
N SER A 551 -31.91 -3.02 -22.81
CA SER A 551 -30.52 -2.58 -23.00
C SER A 551 -30.21 -1.29 -22.24
N LEU A 552 -31.22 -0.41 -22.07
CA LEU A 552 -31.10 0.89 -21.41
C LEU A 552 -30.67 0.80 -19.93
N LEU A 553 -30.96 -0.32 -19.25
CA LEU A 553 -30.46 -0.64 -17.90
C LEU A 553 -28.93 -0.72 -17.81
N THR A 554 -28.26 -0.89 -18.96
CA THR A 554 -26.80 -1.02 -19.07
C THR A 554 -26.15 0.08 -19.92
N ASP A 555 -26.90 0.75 -20.80
CA ASP A 555 -26.41 1.81 -21.70
C ASP A 555 -25.91 3.07 -20.96
N GLY A 556 -26.13 3.24 -19.65
CA GLY A 556 -25.51 4.32 -18.87
C GLY A 556 -23.97 4.34 -19.01
N LEU A 557 -23.36 3.14 -19.05
CA LEU A 557 -21.92 2.94 -19.28
C LEU A 557 -21.49 3.24 -20.73
N ARG A 558 -22.43 3.55 -21.62
CA ARG A 558 -22.23 3.73 -23.07
C ARG A 558 -22.19 5.22 -23.46
N ALA A 559 -22.90 6.07 -22.73
CA ALA A 559 -22.73 7.53 -22.82
C ALA A 559 -21.28 7.94 -22.47
N GLU A 560 -20.69 7.32 -21.44
CA GLU A 560 -19.28 7.49 -21.07
C GLU A 560 -18.32 7.01 -22.20
N ARG A 561 -18.67 5.90 -22.89
CA ARG A 561 -17.91 5.41 -24.05
C ARG A 561 -17.93 6.39 -25.23
N GLU A 562 -19.04 7.11 -25.45
CA GLU A 562 -19.14 8.17 -26.47
C GLU A 562 -18.37 9.44 -26.07
N GLN A 563 -18.23 9.71 -24.78
CA GLN A 563 -17.43 10.82 -24.23
C GLN A 563 -15.93 10.51 -24.12
N GLY A 564 -15.51 9.28 -24.41
CA GLY A 564 -14.09 8.86 -24.45
C GLY A 564 -13.47 8.54 -23.08
N ILE A 565 -14.26 8.49 -22.01
CA ILE A 565 -13.81 8.11 -20.67
C ILE A 565 -13.88 6.57 -20.50
N THR A 566 -12.74 5.95 -20.14
CA THR A 566 -12.68 4.50 -19.90
C THR A 566 -13.10 4.15 -18.48
N ILE A 567 -14.24 3.46 -18.38
CA ILE A 567 -14.66 2.77 -17.16
C ILE A 567 -13.95 1.41 -17.06
N ASP A 568 -13.41 1.10 -15.89
CA ASP A 568 -12.97 -0.25 -15.56
C ASP A 568 -14.18 -1.14 -15.21
N VAL A 569 -14.26 -2.30 -15.87
CA VAL A 569 -15.23 -3.41 -15.72
C VAL A 569 -16.41 -3.14 -14.75
N ALA A 570 -17.59 -2.89 -15.31
CA ALA A 570 -18.78 -2.69 -14.50
C ALA A 570 -19.28 -4.01 -13.91
N TYR A 571 -19.39 -4.08 -12.58
CA TYR A 571 -19.99 -5.19 -11.88
C TYR A 571 -21.50 -4.97 -11.68
N ARG A 572 -22.28 -6.04 -11.76
CA ARG A 572 -23.70 -6.10 -11.40
C ARG A 572 -23.95 -7.29 -10.48
N TYR A 573 -24.90 -7.14 -9.58
CA TYR A 573 -25.21 -8.11 -8.53
C TYR A 573 -26.67 -8.50 -8.63
N PHE A 574 -26.95 -9.81 -8.59
CA PHE A 574 -28.31 -10.33 -8.47
C PHE A 574 -28.29 -11.63 -7.68
N GLN A 575 -29.46 -12.08 -7.21
CA GLN A 575 -29.61 -13.31 -6.46
C GLN A 575 -30.95 -13.96 -6.77
N THR A 576 -30.99 -15.28 -6.66
CA THR A 576 -32.21 -16.09 -6.72
C THR A 576 -32.42 -16.78 -5.37
N VAL A 577 -33.49 -17.55 -5.24
CA VAL A 577 -33.73 -18.42 -4.08
C VAL A 577 -32.59 -19.44 -3.89
N HIS A 578 -31.92 -19.85 -4.97
CA HIS A 578 -30.89 -20.88 -4.94
C HIS A 578 -29.46 -20.33 -4.83
N ARG A 579 -29.15 -19.16 -5.43
CA ARG A 579 -27.76 -18.74 -5.65
C ARG A 579 -27.56 -17.22 -5.71
N LYS A 580 -26.33 -16.76 -5.38
CA LYS A 580 -25.91 -15.36 -5.52
C LYS A 580 -24.95 -15.20 -6.69
N PHE A 581 -25.08 -14.10 -7.43
CA PHE A 581 -24.38 -13.88 -8.68
C PHE A 581 -23.68 -12.52 -8.74
N ILE A 582 -22.48 -12.53 -9.33
CA ILE A 582 -21.73 -11.33 -9.70
C ILE A 582 -21.48 -11.40 -11.20
N ILE A 583 -22.07 -10.49 -11.97
CA ILE A 583 -21.83 -10.31 -13.40
C ILE A 583 -20.72 -9.27 -13.58
N ALA A 584 -19.70 -9.58 -14.38
CA ALA A 584 -18.80 -8.60 -14.96
C ALA A 584 -19.21 -8.28 -16.41
N ASP A 585 -19.68 -7.05 -16.69
CA ASP A 585 -19.84 -6.55 -18.07
C ASP A 585 -18.46 -6.21 -18.65
N THR A 586 -18.11 -6.87 -19.76
CA THR A 586 -16.85 -6.60 -20.45
C THR A 586 -17.12 -6.13 -21.90
N PRO A 587 -16.64 -4.93 -22.29
CA PRO A 587 -16.81 -4.42 -23.64
C PRO A 587 -16.03 -5.31 -24.64
N GLY A 588 -16.70 -5.72 -25.72
CA GLY A 588 -16.21 -6.78 -26.62
C GLY A 588 -15.28 -6.32 -27.76
N HIS A 589 -14.93 -5.04 -27.80
CA HIS A 589 -14.14 -4.44 -28.87
C HIS A 589 -12.63 -4.52 -28.56
N GLU A 590 -11.81 -4.77 -29.59
CA GLU A 590 -10.41 -5.22 -29.44
C GLU A 590 -9.54 -4.37 -28.49
N ARG A 591 -9.74 -3.04 -28.50
CA ARG A 591 -9.03 -2.06 -27.65
C ARG A 591 -9.20 -2.29 -26.14
N TYR A 592 -10.16 -3.11 -25.71
CA TYR A 592 -10.50 -3.34 -24.31
C TYR A 592 -10.13 -4.74 -23.79
N THR A 593 -9.13 -5.40 -24.41
CA THR A 593 -8.63 -6.71 -23.91
C THR A 593 -8.18 -6.60 -22.45
N ARG A 594 -7.56 -5.49 -22.04
CA ARG A 594 -7.24 -5.18 -20.63
C ARG A 594 -8.47 -5.26 -19.71
N ASN A 595 -9.64 -4.76 -20.14
CA ASN A 595 -10.87 -4.80 -19.36
C ASN A 595 -11.40 -6.23 -19.25
N MET A 596 -11.38 -7.01 -20.34
CA MET A 596 -11.74 -8.42 -20.27
C MET A 596 -10.81 -9.17 -19.31
N VAL A 597 -9.50 -8.97 -19.40
CA VAL A 597 -8.52 -9.61 -18.51
C VAL A 597 -8.79 -9.29 -17.04
N THR A 598 -9.04 -8.02 -16.69
CA THR A 598 -9.42 -7.63 -15.32
C THR A 598 -10.68 -8.37 -14.85
N GLY A 599 -11.77 -8.37 -15.63
CA GLY A 599 -13.04 -8.98 -15.21
C GLY A 599 -12.98 -10.51 -15.15
N ALA A 600 -12.43 -11.15 -16.18
CA ALA A 600 -12.33 -12.59 -16.30
C ALA A 600 -11.31 -13.22 -15.34
N SER A 601 -10.31 -12.45 -14.84
CA SER A 601 -9.32 -12.94 -13.87
C SER A 601 -9.92 -13.48 -12.57
N THR A 602 -11.12 -13.02 -12.18
CA THR A 602 -11.83 -13.46 -10.98
C THR A 602 -13.09 -14.28 -11.28
N ALA A 603 -13.42 -14.52 -12.55
CA ALA A 603 -14.60 -15.29 -12.92
C ALA A 603 -14.40 -16.80 -12.73
N ASP A 604 -15.48 -17.46 -12.34
CA ASP A 604 -15.61 -18.92 -12.24
C ASP A 604 -16.13 -19.49 -13.58
N LEU A 605 -16.95 -18.72 -14.31
CA LEU A 605 -17.63 -19.09 -15.55
C LEU A 605 -17.62 -17.92 -16.56
N ALA A 606 -17.57 -18.21 -17.86
CA ALA A 606 -17.72 -17.19 -18.91
C ALA A 606 -18.92 -17.49 -19.82
N VAL A 607 -19.78 -16.50 -20.00
CA VAL A 607 -20.85 -16.52 -21.00
C VAL A 607 -20.36 -15.84 -22.26
N ILE A 608 -20.50 -16.51 -23.40
CA ILE A 608 -20.09 -16.03 -24.72
C ILE A 608 -21.36 -15.95 -25.56
N LEU A 609 -21.84 -14.72 -25.85
CA LEU A 609 -22.95 -14.53 -26.77
C LEU A 609 -22.45 -14.57 -28.22
N ILE A 610 -23.32 -15.00 -29.12
CA ILE A 610 -23.11 -15.03 -30.57
C ILE A 610 -24.43 -14.68 -31.25
N ASP A 611 -24.49 -13.66 -32.11
CA ASP A 611 -25.61 -13.46 -33.04
C ASP A 611 -25.66 -14.61 -34.06
N VAL A 612 -26.74 -15.41 -34.02
CA VAL A 612 -26.93 -16.59 -34.88
C VAL A 612 -26.81 -16.28 -36.39
N ARG A 613 -27.03 -15.03 -36.80
CA ARG A 613 -26.93 -14.59 -38.21
C ARG A 613 -25.50 -14.24 -38.63
N GLN A 614 -24.59 -14.03 -37.68
CA GLN A 614 -23.18 -13.71 -37.91
C GLN A 614 -22.28 -14.94 -37.68
N GLY A 615 -22.67 -15.85 -36.78
CA GLY A 615 -21.89 -17.02 -36.42
C GLY A 615 -20.57 -16.67 -35.72
N VAL A 616 -19.57 -17.55 -35.85
CA VAL A 616 -18.34 -17.49 -35.04
C VAL A 616 -17.33 -16.47 -35.58
N VAL A 617 -17.57 -15.20 -35.27
CA VAL A 617 -16.70 -14.06 -35.63
C VAL A 617 -15.38 -14.03 -34.85
N GLU A 618 -14.42 -13.21 -35.29
CA GLU A 618 -13.09 -13.09 -34.67
C GLU A 618 -13.15 -12.64 -33.21
N GLN A 619 -14.05 -11.71 -32.86
CA GLN A 619 -14.24 -11.27 -31.47
C GLN A 619 -14.70 -12.43 -30.56
N THR A 620 -15.58 -13.31 -31.06
CA THR A 620 -16.03 -14.51 -30.35
C THR A 620 -14.88 -15.49 -30.08
N ARG A 621 -14.01 -15.71 -31.08
CA ARG A 621 -12.78 -16.54 -30.94
C ARG A 621 -11.79 -15.93 -29.94
N ARG A 622 -11.60 -14.61 -30.01
CA ARG A 622 -10.77 -13.81 -29.10
C ARG A 622 -11.23 -13.91 -27.65
N HIS A 623 -12.54 -13.75 -27.38
CA HIS A 623 -13.10 -13.89 -26.03
C HIS A 623 -12.96 -15.33 -25.51
N ALA A 624 -13.25 -16.35 -26.33
CA ALA A 624 -13.09 -17.76 -25.95
C ALA A 624 -11.63 -18.12 -25.61
N PHE A 625 -10.67 -17.65 -26.41
CA PHE A 625 -9.24 -17.83 -26.12
C PHE A 625 -8.81 -17.12 -24.83
N LEU A 626 -9.24 -15.87 -24.63
CA LEU A 626 -8.94 -15.11 -23.41
C LEU A 626 -9.49 -15.78 -22.15
N ALA A 627 -10.74 -16.28 -22.19
CA ALA A 627 -11.34 -17.01 -21.07
C ALA A 627 -10.58 -18.31 -20.74
N SER A 628 -10.19 -19.09 -21.77
CA SER A 628 -9.38 -20.30 -21.63
C SER A 628 -7.98 -19.99 -21.07
N LEU A 629 -7.30 -18.96 -21.59
CA LEU A 629 -5.99 -18.52 -21.11
C LEU A 629 -6.02 -18.08 -19.64
N LEU A 630 -7.07 -17.38 -19.23
CA LEU A 630 -7.31 -16.96 -17.85
C LEU A 630 -7.82 -18.09 -16.94
N GLY A 631 -7.86 -19.34 -17.41
CA GLY A 631 -8.16 -20.51 -16.58
C GLY A 631 -9.64 -20.61 -16.15
N ILE A 632 -10.56 -20.05 -16.93
CA ILE A 632 -12.00 -20.29 -16.75
C ILE A 632 -12.33 -21.65 -17.38
N ARG A 633 -12.79 -22.62 -16.57
CA ARG A 633 -13.09 -23.98 -17.05
C ARG A 633 -14.47 -24.13 -17.69
N HIS A 634 -15.47 -23.40 -17.19
CA HIS A 634 -16.85 -23.44 -17.68
C HIS A 634 -17.11 -22.32 -18.71
N LEU A 635 -17.40 -22.70 -19.95
CA LEU A 635 -17.93 -21.80 -20.98
C LEU A 635 -19.41 -22.09 -21.25
N VAL A 636 -20.22 -21.03 -21.31
CA VAL A 636 -21.62 -21.11 -21.75
C VAL A 636 -21.76 -20.29 -23.04
N VAL A 637 -22.06 -20.95 -24.14
CA VAL A 637 -22.22 -20.35 -25.46
C VAL A 637 -23.70 -20.07 -25.70
N CYS A 638 -24.09 -18.81 -25.60
CA CYS A 638 -25.45 -18.34 -25.82
C CYS A 638 -25.62 -17.91 -27.27
N VAL A 639 -26.21 -18.80 -28.08
CA VAL A 639 -26.57 -18.50 -29.47
C VAL A 639 -27.84 -17.65 -29.43
N ASN A 640 -27.68 -16.34 -29.65
CA ASN A 640 -28.70 -15.33 -29.42
C ASN A 640 -29.36 -14.86 -30.73
N LYS A 641 -30.53 -14.24 -30.59
CA LYS A 641 -31.40 -13.74 -31.67
C LYS A 641 -32.04 -14.85 -32.51
N MET A 642 -32.39 -15.96 -31.87
CA MET A 642 -33.12 -17.07 -32.51
C MET A 642 -34.48 -16.63 -33.10
N ASP A 643 -35.07 -15.57 -32.57
CA ASP A 643 -36.24 -14.87 -33.10
C ASP A 643 -36.04 -14.34 -34.53
N LEU A 644 -34.83 -13.91 -34.90
CA LEU A 644 -34.53 -13.37 -36.24
C LEU A 644 -34.21 -14.45 -37.29
N VAL A 645 -34.34 -15.72 -36.92
CA VAL A 645 -34.15 -16.91 -37.78
C VAL A 645 -35.26 -17.94 -37.57
N ASP A 646 -36.45 -17.49 -37.17
CA ASP A 646 -37.65 -18.31 -36.96
C ASP A 646 -37.41 -19.56 -36.08
N TYR A 647 -36.55 -19.43 -35.05
CA TYR A 647 -36.17 -20.48 -34.10
C TYR A 647 -35.57 -21.76 -34.75
N SER A 648 -34.95 -21.60 -35.92
CA SER A 648 -34.40 -22.66 -36.77
C SER A 648 -33.28 -23.48 -36.11
N GLN A 649 -33.52 -24.79 -35.90
CA GLN A 649 -32.54 -25.75 -35.39
C GLN A 649 -31.26 -25.83 -36.24
N PRO A 650 -31.29 -25.98 -37.59
CA PRO A 650 -30.07 -26.04 -38.40
C PRO A 650 -29.17 -24.79 -38.30
N ALA A 651 -29.74 -23.61 -38.00
CA ALA A 651 -28.97 -22.40 -37.80
C ALA A 651 -28.18 -22.45 -36.49
N PHE A 652 -28.78 -22.96 -35.41
CA PHE A 652 -28.09 -23.23 -34.14
C PHE A 652 -27.00 -24.29 -34.30
N GLU A 653 -27.31 -25.43 -34.94
CA GLU A 653 -26.37 -26.55 -35.12
C GLU A 653 -25.11 -26.15 -35.90
N HIS A 654 -25.23 -25.24 -36.87
CA HIS A 654 -24.07 -24.69 -37.60
C HIS A 654 -23.16 -23.86 -36.69
N VAL A 655 -23.72 -22.94 -35.88
CA VAL A 655 -22.92 -22.12 -34.95
C VAL A 655 -22.28 -22.97 -33.86
N GLU A 656 -22.99 -23.99 -33.38
CA GLU A 656 -22.44 -24.99 -32.46
C GLU A 656 -21.28 -25.77 -33.09
N HIS A 657 -21.41 -26.22 -34.34
CA HIS A 657 -20.34 -26.95 -35.04
C HIS A 657 -19.06 -26.12 -35.20
N ASP A 658 -19.18 -24.90 -35.73
CA ASP A 658 -18.08 -23.98 -35.98
C ASP A 658 -17.34 -23.60 -34.67
N PHE A 659 -18.10 -23.43 -33.56
CA PHE A 659 -17.50 -23.11 -32.27
C PHE A 659 -16.87 -24.34 -31.61
N ARG A 660 -17.44 -25.55 -31.77
CA ARG A 660 -16.83 -26.81 -31.31
C ARG A 660 -15.52 -27.09 -32.04
N GLU A 661 -15.40 -26.82 -33.35
CA GLU A 661 -14.12 -26.93 -34.07
C GLU A 661 -13.07 -25.96 -33.51
N PHE A 662 -13.45 -24.71 -33.20
CA PHE A 662 -12.54 -23.75 -32.58
C PHE A 662 -12.11 -24.19 -31.16
N CYS A 663 -13.05 -24.65 -30.33
CA CYS A 663 -12.77 -25.14 -28.98
C CYS A 663 -11.84 -26.35 -28.94
N ALA A 664 -11.79 -27.19 -29.99
CA ALA A 664 -10.83 -28.29 -30.09
C ALA A 664 -9.35 -27.82 -30.16
N ARG A 665 -9.09 -26.51 -30.30
CA ARG A 665 -7.76 -25.89 -30.20
C ARG A 665 -7.48 -25.23 -28.84
N LEU A 666 -8.44 -25.23 -27.92
CA LEU A 666 -8.35 -24.64 -26.58
C LEU A 666 -8.21 -25.73 -25.51
N GLU A 667 -7.76 -25.34 -24.32
CA GLU A 667 -7.66 -26.25 -23.15
C GLU A 667 -8.87 -26.10 -22.20
N THR A 668 -10.06 -25.81 -22.74
CA THR A 668 -11.27 -25.63 -21.94
C THR A 668 -11.99 -26.95 -21.66
N THR A 669 -12.41 -27.15 -20.41
CA THR A 669 -12.87 -28.45 -19.89
C THR A 669 -14.36 -28.69 -20.07
N ASP A 670 -15.18 -27.63 -20.02
CA ASP A 670 -16.64 -27.69 -20.05
C ASP A 670 -17.20 -26.58 -20.95
N VAL A 671 -18.04 -26.96 -21.92
CA VAL A 671 -18.63 -26.05 -22.91
C VAL A 671 -20.09 -26.45 -23.14
N THR A 672 -21.02 -25.63 -22.65
CA THR A 672 -22.47 -25.82 -22.81
C THR A 672 -23.00 -24.84 -23.86
N PHE A 673 -23.88 -25.30 -24.76
CA PHE A 673 -24.54 -24.47 -25.79
C PHE A 673 -26.02 -24.29 -25.46
N ILE A 674 -26.51 -23.04 -25.52
CA ILE A 674 -27.91 -22.69 -25.23
C ILE A 674 -28.43 -21.74 -26.33
N PRO A 675 -29.48 -22.11 -27.10
CA PRO A 675 -30.17 -21.20 -28.02
C PRO A 675 -31.12 -20.30 -27.23
N ILE A 676 -31.02 -18.98 -27.40
CA ILE A 676 -31.81 -17.99 -26.65
C ILE A 676 -32.37 -16.87 -27.55
N SER A 677 -33.41 -16.19 -27.07
CA SER A 677 -33.69 -14.81 -27.46
C SER A 677 -33.63 -13.91 -26.22
N ALA A 678 -32.65 -13.01 -26.17
CA ALA A 678 -32.53 -12.04 -25.10
C ALA A 678 -33.62 -10.95 -25.12
N VAL A 679 -34.36 -10.81 -26.23
CA VAL A 679 -35.48 -9.86 -26.37
C VAL A 679 -36.78 -10.49 -25.89
N ASP A 680 -37.12 -11.68 -26.41
CA ASP A 680 -38.36 -12.37 -26.04
C ASP A 680 -38.24 -13.07 -24.66
N GLY A 681 -37.03 -13.38 -24.19
CA GLY A 681 -36.76 -14.12 -22.94
C GLY A 681 -36.67 -15.64 -23.09
N GLU A 682 -36.93 -16.14 -24.30
CA GLU A 682 -36.91 -17.56 -24.67
C GLU A 682 -35.58 -18.22 -24.25
N ASN A 683 -35.64 -19.27 -23.41
CA ASN A 683 -34.51 -19.99 -22.81
C ASN A 683 -33.58 -19.14 -21.91
N VAL A 684 -33.94 -17.91 -21.53
CA VAL A 684 -33.13 -17.08 -20.61
C VAL A 684 -33.39 -17.47 -19.15
N VAL A 685 -34.66 -17.42 -18.72
CA VAL A 685 -35.09 -17.82 -17.36
C VAL A 685 -35.90 -19.11 -17.43
N GLU A 686 -37.01 -19.09 -18.17
CA GLU A 686 -37.86 -20.25 -18.43
C GLU A 686 -37.45 -20.97 -19.73
N ARG A 687 -37.86 -22.23 -19.89
CA ARG A 687 -37.62 -23.00 -21.11
C ARG A 687 -38.63 -22.62 -22.19
N SER A 688 -38.14 -22.38 -23.40
CA SER A 688 -38.93 -22.00 -24.57
C SER A 688 -39.87 -23.11 -25.05
N GLU A 689 -41.14 -22.77 -25.26
CA GLU A 689 -42.10 -23.61 -26.01
C GLU A 689 -41.85 -23.54 -27.52
N ARG A 690 -41.24 -22.45 -28.04
CA ARG A 690 -40.95 -22.27 -29.47
C ARG A 690 -39.76 -23.11 -29.96
N MET A 691 -38.91 -23.57 -29.05
CA MET A 691 -37.73 -24.39 -29.33
C MET A 691 -37.85 -25.79 -28.72
N GLU A 692 -38.98 -26.49 -28.95
CA GLU A 692 -39.21 -27.87 -28.47
C GLU A 692 -38.06 -28.84 -28.82
N TRP A 693 -37.37 -28.61 -29.94
CA TRP A 693 -36.22 -29.39 -30.38
C TRP A 693 -35.01 -29.29 -29.42
N TYR A 694 -34.87 -28.19 -28.68
CA TYR A 694 -33.83 -28.01 -27.68
C TYR A 694 -34.25 -28.67 -26.36
N GLN A 695 -33.51 -29.71 -25.96
CA GLN A 695 -33.76 -30.52 -24.76
C GLN A 695 -32.83 -30.18 -23.57
N GLY A 696 -32.04 -29.12 -23.68
CA GLY A 696 -31.19 -28.63 -22.60
C GLY A 696 -31.91 -27.68 -21.62
N PRO A 697 -31.21 -27.21 -20.57
CA PRO A 697 -31.75 -26.24 -19.62
C PRO A 697 -31.79 -24.82 -20.19
N ALA A 698 -32.62 -23.96 -19.60
CA ALA A 698 -32.54 -22.52 -19.75
C ALA A 698 -31.28 -21.95 -19.06
N LEU A 699 -30.84 -20.75 -19.46
CA LEU A 699 -29.60 -20.14 -18.99
C LEU A 699 -29.57 -19.96 -17.46
N LEU A 700 -30.60 -19.39 -16.85
CA LEU A 700 -30.63 -19.17 -15.40
C LEU A 700 -30.52 -20.50 -14.64
N TYR A 701 -31.28 -21.51 -15.04
CA TYR A 701 -31.24 -22.84 -14.41
C TYR A 701 -29.82 -23.44 -14.47
N HIS A 702 -29.12 -23.32 -15.60
CA HIS A 702 -27.72 -23.77 -15.72
C HIS A 702 -26.80 -22.98 -14.77
N LEU A 703 -26.92 -21.65 -14.71
CA LEU A 703 -26.13 -20.79 -13.84
C LEU A 703 -26.37 -21.07 -12.34
N GLU A 704 -27.58 -21.45 -11.95
CA GLU A 704 -27.89 -21.89 -10.60
C GLU A 704 -27.22 -23.23 -10.26
N HIS A 705 -27.28 -24.21 -11.17
CA HIS A 705 -26.88 -25.59 -10.86
C HIS A 705 -25.40 -25.92 -11.15
N VAL A 706 -24.65 -25.07 -11.87
CA VAL A 706 -23.23 -25.34 -12.23
C VAL A 706 -22.30 -25.49 -11.01
N HIS A 707 -21.69 -26.67 -10.88
CA HIS A 707 -20.95 -27.10 -9.68
C HIS A 707 -19.50 -26.60 -9.61
N ILE A 708 -19.30 -25.34 -9.23
CA ILE A 708 -17.95 -24.74 -9.03
C ILE A 708 -17.22 -25.18 -7.75
N ALA A 709 -17.74 -26.17 -7.00
CA ALA A 709 -17.16 -26.60 -5.73
C ALA A 709 -15.90 -27.47 -5.93
N SER A 710 -15.99 -28.42 -6.87
CA SER A 710 -14.88 -29.26 -7.36
C SER A 710 -13.78 -28.45 -8.05
N ASP A 711 -14.10 -27.24 -8.50
CA ASP A 711 -13.18 -26.34 -9.21
C ASP A 711 -12.11 -25.73 -8.27
N ARG A 712 -12.34 -25.72 -6.96
CA ARG A 712 -11.36 -25.22 -5.99
C ARG A 712 -10.24 -26.21 -5.80
N ASN A 713 -8.99 -25.74 -5.86
CA ASN A 713 -7.86 -26.57 -5.48
C ASN A 713 -7.87 -26.78 -3.96
N LEU A 714 -8.40 -27.93 -3.52
CA LEU A 714 -8.45 -28.37 -2.12
C LEU A 714 -7.32 -29.36 -1.76
N ILE A 715 -6.37 -29.59 -2.68
CA ILE A 715 -5.26 -30.52 -2.52
C ILE A 715 -3.97 -29.77 -2.12
N ASP A 716 -3.65 -28.73 -2.85
CA ASP A 716 -2.39 -28.01 -2.72
C ASP A 716 -2.46 -26.98 -1.61
N CYS A 717 -2.02 -27.37 -0.42
CA CYS A 717 -2.09 -26.51 0.76
C CYS A 717 -1.13 -25.32 0.61
N ARG A 718 -1.70 -24.11 0.50
CA ARG A 718 -1.01 -22.84 0.29
C ARG A 718 -1.69 -21.77 1.16
N LEU A 719 -1.02 -21.31 2.21
CA LEU A 719 -1.41 -20.14 2.99
C LEU A 719 -0.32 -19.06 2.87
N PRO A 720 -0.47 -18.07 1.98
CA PRO A 720 0.43 -16.92 1.94
C PRO A 720 0.13 -16.02 3.15
N VAL A 721 1.15 -15.79 3.99
CA VAL A 721 1.00 -15.02 5.23
C VAL A 721 0.78 -13.55 4.91
N GLN A 722 -0.34 -13.01 5.39
CA GLN A 722 -0.74 -11.61 5.23
C GLN A 722 -0.30 -10.78 6.44
N TRP A 723 -0.38 -11.36 7.64
CA TRP A 723 -0.13 -10.69 8.91
C TRP A 723 0.41 -11.66 9.98
N VAL A 724 1.18 -11.13 10.93
CA VAL A 724 1.67 -11.87 12.10
C VAL A 724 1.06 -11.25 13.35
N ILE A 725 0.20 -12.01 14.02
CA ILE A 725 -0.40 -11.64 15.30
C ILE A 725 0.58 -12.03 16.41
N ARG A 726 0.89 -11.10 17.30
CA ARG A 726 1.69 -11.32 18.52
C ARG A 726 1.03 -10.54 19.66
N THR A 727 0.69 -11.17 20.78
CA THR A 727 0.53 -10.47 22.06
C THR A 727 1.90 -10.29 22.71
N GLY A 728 2.05 -9.32 23.59
CA GLY A 728 3.28 -9.17 24.37
C GLY A 728 3.28 -7.94 25.29
N PRO A 729 4.31 -7.76 26.13
CA PRO A 729 4.32 -6.75 27.20
C PRO A 729 4.30 -5.27 26.77
N GLY A 730 4.15 -4.97 25.48
CA GLY A 730 4.08 -3.61 24.93
C GLY A 730 2.76 -3.26 24.21
N SER A 731 1.80 -4.19 24.11
CA SER A 731 0.53 -4.00 23.38
C SER A 731 -0.64 -3.72 24.34
N GLY A 732 -0.84 -2.44 24.69
CA GLY A 732 -1.98 -1.99 25.51
C GLY A 732 -1.67 -1.80 27.01
N PRO A 733 -2.65 -1.35 27.81
CA PRO A 733 -2.54 -1.29 29.26
C PRO A 733 -2.55 -2.68 29.89
N ALA A 734 -1.97 -2.84 31.08
CA ALA A 734 -1.88 -4.10 31.81
C ALA A 734 -3.17 -4.49 32.54
N SER A 735 -4.32 -4.33 31.87
CA SER A 735 -5.66 -4.58 32.40
C SER A 735 -6.47 -5.37 31.38
N GLU A 736 -6.78 -6.61 31.74
CA GLU A 736 -7.51 -7.64 30.97
C GLU A 736 -6.76 -8.22 29.75
N PRO A 737 -6.76 -9.56 29.58
CA PRO A 737 -6.25 -10.20 28.37
C PRO A 737 -7.22 -9.95 27.19
N PRO A 738 -6.73 -9.88 25.94
CA PRO A 738 -7.59 -9.63 24.79
C PRO A 738 -8.58 -10.78 24.59
N ILE A 739 -9.87 -10.52 24.82
CA ILE A 739 -10.96 -11.45 24.54
C ILE A 739 -11.17 -11.53 23.02
N TRP A 740 -10.38 -12.38 22.36
CA TRP A 740 -10.71 -12.84 21.02
C TRP A 740 -11.91 -13.80 21.14
N PRO A 741 -13.07 -13.52 20.51
CA PRO A 741 -14.29 -14.31 20.75
C PRO A 741 -14.13 -15.80 20.43
N GLY A 742 -13.24 -16.14 19.49
CA GLY A 742 -12.90 -17.50 19.13
C GLY A 742 -11.76 -18.16 19.92
N ALA A 743 -11.17 -17.51 20.92
CA ALA A 743 -10.12 -18.12 21.74
C ALA A 743 -10.74 -19.02 22.82
N GLY A 744 -11.00 -20.29 22.48
CA GLY A 744 -11.54 -21.32 23.38
C GLY A 744 -10.64 -21.69 24.58
N LEU A 745 -9.57 -20.94 24.83
CA LEU A 745 -8.71 -21.04 25.99
C LEU A 745 -9.23 -20.12 27.10
N ARG A 746 -9.81 -20.71 28.15
CA ARG A 746 -9.65 -20.12 29.48
C ARG A 746 -8.14 -20.12 29.76
N ALA A 747 -7.58 -18.93 29.91
CA ALA A 747 -6.16 -18.77 30.18
C ALA A 747 -5.88 -19.10 31.65
N ASP A 748 -5.75 -20.39 31.97
CA ASP A 748 -5.51 -20.90 33.33
C ASP A 748 -4.14 -20.48 33.92
N SER A 749 -3.37 -19.65 33.22
CA SER A 749 -2.21 -18.91 33.76
C SER A 749 -1.95 -17.59 32.99
N GLU A 750 -1.47 -16.57 33.71
CA GLU A 750 -1.12 -15.26 33.11
C GLU A 750 0.03 -15.32 32.10
N HIS A 751 0.85 -16.38 32.11
CA HIS A 751 1.94 -16.55 31.14
C HIS A 751 1.41 -16.80 29.72
N ALA A 752 0.41 -17.67 29.56
CA ALA A 752 -0.09 -18.04 28.23
C ALA A 752 -0.65 -16.85 27.42
N ALA A 753 -1.17 -15.82 28.10
CA ALA A 753 -1.67 -14.60 27.45
C ALA A 753 -0.55 -13.66 26.95
N ARG A 754 0.69 -13.82 27.44
CA ARG A 754 1.85 -12.95 27.11
C ARG A 754 2.65 -13.44 25.89
N GLU A 755 2.35 -14.64 25.38
CA GLU A 755 3.12 -15.34 24.33
C GLU A 755 2.23 -15.82 23.17
N TYR A 756 1.00 -15.31 23.00
CA TYR A 756 0.14 -15.72 21.89
C TYR A 756 0.71 -15.21 20.55
N ARG A 757 1.07 -16.14 19.67
CA ARG A 757 1.54 -15.88 18.31
C ARG A 757 0.75 -16.69 17.29
N ALA A 758 0.24 -16.03 16.25
CA ALA A 758 -0.48 -16.68 15.17
C ALA A 758 -0.24 -15.99 13.82
N TYR A 759 -0.36 -16.74 12.73
CA TYR A 759 -0.06 -16.29 11.37
C TYR A 759 -1.36 -16.20 10.58
N ALA A 760 -1.79 -14.99 10.27
CA ALA A 760 -3.07 -14.73 9.62
C ALA A 760 -2.92 -14.57 8.11
N GLY A 761 -3.86 -15.14 7.37
CA GLY A 761 -3.94 -15.02 5.92
C GLY A 761 -5.19 -15.68 5.37
N GLN A 762 -5.41 -15.50 4.07
CA GLN A 762 -6.44 -16.19 3.32
C GLN A 762 -5.85 -17.46 2.69
N ILE A 763 -6.49 -18.61 2.92
CA ILE A 763 -6.10 -19.90 2.33
C ILE A 763 -6.23 -19.78 0.81
N ALA A 764 -5.11 -19.81 0.09
CA ALA A 764 -5.10 -19.71 -1.37
C ALA A 764 -5.52 -21.03 -2.03
N ALA A 765 -5.12 -22.16 -1.44
CA ALA A 765 -5.52 -23.50 -1.84
C ALA A 765 -5.34 -24.50 -0.68
N GLY A 766 -5.98 -25.66 -0.79
CA GLY A 766 -5.89 -26.78 0.15
C GLY A 766 -6.87 -26.74 1.33
N VAL A 767 -6.62 -27.66 2.26
CA VAL A 767 -7.32 -27.77 3.56
C VAL A 767 -6.26 -27.92 4.66
N PHE A 768 -6.40 -27.13 5.72
CA PHE A 768 -5.53 -27.12 6.90
C PHE A 768 -6.32 -27.54 8.14
N ARG A 769 -5.75 -28.41 8.98
CA ARG A 769 -6.33 -28.94 10.23
C ARG A 769 -5.33 -28.80 11.38
N ALA A 770 -5.82 -28.84 12.62
CA ALA A 770 -4.93 -28.97 13.78
C ALA A 770 -4.16 -30.31 13.73
N GLY A 771 -2.90 -30.31 14.16
CA GLY A 771 -1.96 -31.44 14.11
C GLY A 771 -1.25 -31.66 12.76
N ASP A 772 -1.70 -30.99 11.68
CA ASP A 772 -1.10 -31.13 10.36
C ASP A 772 0.39 -30.71 10.33
N PRO A 773 1.29 -31.50 9.75
CA PRO A 773 2.66 -31.08 9.49
C PRO A 773 2.70 -30.07 8.35
N VAL A 774 3.40 -28.96 8.59
CA VAL A 774 3.55 -27.84 7.65
C VAL A 774 5.02 -27.42 7.54
N VAL A 775 5.38 -26.84 6.40
CA VAL A 775 6.68 -26.21 6.16
C VAL A 775 6.49 -24.74 5.80
N VAL A 776 7.34 -23.89 6.34
CA VAL A 776 7.40 -22.45 6.04
C VAL A 776 8.36 -22.24 4.87
N LEU A 777 7.97 -21.43 3.90
CA LEU A 777 8.83 -21.00 2.79
C LEU A 777 8.96 -19.47 2.82
N PRO A 778 10.16 -18.91 2.63
CA PRO A 778 11.33 -19.57 2.02
C PRO A 778 12.28 -20.30 2.99
N SER A 779 12.12 -20.20 4.32
CA SER A 779 13.10 -20.75 5.28
C SER A 779 13.29 -22.28 5.21
N GLY A 780 12.25 -23.02 4.80
CA GLY A 780 12.27 -24.48 4.72
C GLY A 780 12.03 -25.18 6.06
N GLU A 781 11.75 -24.43 7.13
CA GLU A 781 11.54 -24.94 8.48
C GLU A 781 10.21 -25.70 8.61
N GLU A 782 10.26 -26.90 9.18
CA GLU A 782 9.09 -27.75 9.41
C GLU A 782 8.55 -27.61 10.83
N THR A 783 7.22 -27.65 10.97
CA THR A 783 6.49 -27.57 12.25
C THR A 783 5.10 -28.18 12.08
N ARG A 784 4.21 -28.00 13.05
CA ARG A 784 2.81 -28.43 12.98
C ARG A 784 1.86 -27.30 13.38
N ILE A 785 0.61 -27.42 12.94
CA ILE A 785 -0.47 -26.50 13.32
C ILE A 785 -0.99 -26.90 14.71
N ALA A 786 -0.79 -26.05 15.70
CA ALA A 786 -1.35 -26.22 17.05
C ALA A 786 -2.86 -25.90 17.07
N SER A 787 -3.30 -24.88 16.33
CA SER A 787 -4.73 -24.58 16.12
C SER A 787 -4.97 -23.77 14.85
N VAL A 788 -6.14 -23.98 14.24
CA VAL A 788 -6.71 -23.16 13.17
C VAL A 788 -7.79 -22.29 13.81
N GLU A 789 -7.73 -20.97 13.64
CA GLU A 789 -8.60 -20.01 14.34
C GLU A 789 -9.27 -19.04 13.37
N SER A 790 -10.53 -18.72 13.64
CA SER A 790 -11.34 -17.74 12.89
C SER A 790 -11.78 -16.59 13.81
N PHE A 791 -12.59 -15.68 13.29
CA PHE A 791 -13.23 -14.63 14.11
C PHE A 791 -14.22 -15.22 15.14
N GLU A 792 -14.92 -16.30 14.78
CA GLU A 792 -16.00 -16.90 15.58
C GLU A 792 -15.52 -17.98 16.55
N GLY A 793 -14.44 -18.70 16.22
CA GLY A 793 -14.05 -19.90 16.95
C GLY A 793 -12.74 -20.53 16.50
N PRO A 794 -12.21 -21.50 17.27
CA PRO A 794 -11.22 -22.43 16.76
C PRO A 794 -11.94 -23.42 15.82
N LEU A 795 -11.31 -23.73 14.69
CA LEU A 795 -11.87 -24.61 13.66
C LEU A 795 -11.15 -25.97 13.65
N ALA A 796 -11.91 -27.06 13.50
CA ALA A 796 -11.34 -28.38 13.28
C ALA A 796 -10.62 -28.48 11.93
N GLU A 797 -11.16 -27.81 10.91
CA GLU A 797 -10.54 -27.65 9.59
C GLU A 797 -10.93 -26.32 8.96
N ALA A 798 -10.08 -25.80 8.06
CA ALA A 798 -10.39 -24.68 7.20
C ALA A 798 -9.87 -24.93 5.76
N CYS A 799 -10.62 -24.44 4.77
CA CYS A 799 -10.38 -24.71 3.35
C CYS A 799 -10.34 -23.42 2.52
N ALA A 800 -9.90 -23.51 1.27
CA ALA A 800 -9.89 -22.36 0.37
C ALA A 800 -11.34 -21.87 0.02
N PRO A 801 -11.64 -20.55 0.08
CA PRO A 801 -10.74 -19.41 0.32
C PRO A 801 -10.96 -18.73 1.68
N MET A 802 -11.05 -19.48 2.78
CA MET A 802 -11.30 -18.93 4.13
C MET A 802 -10.12 -18.09 4.63
N SER A 803 -10.41 -17.02 5.37
CA SER A 803 -9.42 -16.24 6.13
C SER A 803 -9.30 -16.79 7.54
N VAL A 804 -8.10 -17.19 7.95
CA VAL A 804 -7.82 -17.81 9.25
C VAL A 804 -6.50 -17.32 9.85
N ALA A 805 -6.35 -17.50 11.15
CA ALA A 805 -5.07 -17.48 11.83
C ALA A 805 -4.61 -18.91 12.12
N LEU A 806 -3.37 -19.25 11.78
CA LEU A 806 -2.73 -20.50 12.21
C LEU A 806 -1.80 -20.23 13.38
N ARG A 807 -2.00 -20.93 14.50
CA ARG A 807 -0.99 -21.06 15.55
C ARG A 807 -0.17 -22.32 15.29
N LEU A 808 1.15 -22.22 15.42
CA LEU A 808 2.09 -23.32 15.17
C LEU A 808 2.69 -23.82 16.49
N GLU A 809 3.17 -25.07 16.52
CA GLU A 809 3.81 -25.66 17.71
C GLU A 809 5.19 -25.04 18.02
N HIS A 810 5.83 -24.39 17.04
CA HIS A 810 7.19 -23.84 17.15
C HIS A 810 7.26 -22.38 16.70
N ASP A 811 8.11 -21.60 17.37
CA ASP A 811 8.20 -20.13 17.28
C ASP A 811 9.05 -19.61 16.10
N LEU A 812 8.82 -20.16 14.90
CA LEU A 812 9.57 -19.86 13.66
C LEU A 812 9.46 -18.37 13.26
N ASP A 813 10.50 -17.76 12.66
CA ASP A 813 10.45 -16.33 12.31
C ASP A 813 9.80 -16.02 10.95
N ILE A 814 8.50 -16.31 10.86
CA ILE A 814 7.68 -16.06 9.67
C ILE A 814 7.27 -14.58 9.59
N SER A 815 7.37 -14.01 8.38
CA SER A 815 6.96 -12.65 8.05
C SER A 815 5.85 -12.60 6.98
N ARG A 816 5.33 -11.40 6.69
CA ARG A 816 4.40 -11.20 5.56
C ARG A 816 5.13 -11.43 4.24
N GLY A 817 4.52 -12.20 3.35
CA GLY A 817 5.08 -12.56 2.04
C GLY A 817 5.69 -13.95 2.00
N ASP A 818 5.79 -14.61 3.15
CA ASP A 818 6.17 -16.01 3.29
C ASP A 818 4.94 -16.91 3.15
N MET A 819 5.12 -18.21 2.95
CA MET A 819 4.03 -19.15 2.68
C MET A 819 4.13 -20.42 3.53
N ILE A 820 3.02 -20.79 4.17
CA ILE A 820 2.87 -22.05 4.88
C ILE A 820 2.24 -23.08 3.93
N CYS A 821 2.85 -24.25 3.79
CA CYS A 821 2.41 -25.35 2.91
C CYS A 821 2.70 -26.72 3.54
N ARG A 822 2.40 -27.85 2.87
CA ARG A 822 2.70 -29.20 3.40
C ARG A 822 4.12 -29.67 2.98
N PRO A 823 4.90 -30.35 3.85
CA PRO A 823 6.27 -30.78 3.56
C PRO A 823 6.49 -31.55 2.25
N HIS A 824 5.52 -32.41 1.87
CA HIS A 824 5.58 -33.24 0.66
C HIS A 824 4.81 -32.66 -0.54
N ASN A 825 4.31 -31.42 -0.43
CA ASN A 825 3.64 -30.71 -1.50
C ASN A 825 4.00 -29.21 -1.41
N ARG A 826 5.27 -28.92 -1.71
CA ARG A 826 5.84 -27.57 -1.69
C ARG A 826 5.66 -26.89 -3.07
N PRO A 827 5.29 -25.61 -3.13
CA PRO A 827 5.43 -24.79 -4.34
C PRO A 827 6.92 -24.59 -4.70
N ARG A 828 7.20 -24.10 -5.91
CA ARG A 828 8.55 -23.68 -6.32
C ARG A 828 8.96 -22.40 -5.58
N VAL A 829 10.26 -22.26 -5.32
CA VAL A 829 10.88 -21.07 -4.69
C VAL A 829 12.03 -20.62 -5.58
N GLU A 830 11.72 -19.81 -6.59
CA GLU A 830 12.63 -19.46 -7.68
C GLU A 830 12.58 -17.94 -7.94
N SER A 831 13.71 -17.34 -8.33
CA SER A 831 13.80 -15.91 -8.71
C SER A 831 13.71 -15.70 -10.21
N ASP A 832 14.06 -16.70 -11.01
CA ASP A 832 13.84 -16.71 -12.45
C ASP A 832 12.54 -17.46 -12.74
N LEU A 833 11.65 -16.88 -13.54
CA LEU A 833 10.39 -17.52 -13.92
C LEU A 833 9.99 -17.17 -15.36
N GLU A 834 9.23 -18.05 -16.01
CA GLU A 834 8.54 -17.73 -17.26
C GLU A 834 7.03 -17.59 -17.03
N ALA A 835 6.44 -16.64 -17.73
CA ALA A 835 5.02 -16.30 -17.60
C ALA A 835 4.43 -15.86 -18.93
N ILE A 836 3.13 -16.09 -19.11
CA ILE A 836 2.35 -15.38 -20.12
C ILE A 836 1.84 -14.09 -19.46
N VAL A 837 2.16 -12.94 -20.05
CA VAL A 837 1.73 -11.62 -19.57
C VAL A 837 0.82 -10.99 -20.61
N CYS A 838 -0.34 -10.49 -20.17
CA CYS A 838 -1.11 -9.49 -20.92
C CYS A 838 -0.60 -8.10 -20.53
N TRP A 839 -0.17 -7.32 -21.52
CA TRP A 839 0.27 -5.94 -21.31
C TRP A 839 -0.92 -4.97 -21.34
N MET A 840 -0.95 -4.03 -20.41
CA MET A 840 -2.12 -3.20 -20.09
C MET A 840 -1.84 -1.69 -20.17
N ALA A 841 -0.57 -1.29 -20.32
CA ALA A 841 -0.14 0.10 -20.48
C ALA A 841 0.08 0.47 -21.96
N ASP A 842 -0.04 1.77 -22.25
CA ASP A 842 0.23 2.35 -23.58
C ASP A 842 1.72 2.35 -23.94
N GLU A 843 2.60 2.52 -22.94
CA GLU A 843 4.06 2.41 -23.12
C GLU A 843 4.46 0.93 -23.30
N PRO A 844 5.15 0.54 -24.40
CA PRO A 844 5.45 -0.85 -24.67
C PRO A 844 6.62 -1.37 -23.82
N VAL A 845 6.51 -2.61 -23.32
CA VAL A 845 7.60 -3.28 -22.59
C VAL A 845 8.62 -3.89 -23.55
N ALA A 846 9.89 -3.80 -23.18
CA ALA A 846 11.03 -4.43 -23.86
C ALA A 846 11.87 -5.24 -22.86
N ALA A 847 12.77 -6.09 -23.38
CA ALA A 847 13.83 -6.69 -22.57
C ALA A 847 14.68 -5.61 -21.88
N GLY A 848 15.04 -5.83 -20.62
CA GLY A 848 15.67 -4.84 -19.73
C GLY A 848 14.69 -3.95 -18.96
N GLY A 849 13.38 -3.99 -19.25
CA GLY A 849 12.37 -3.23 -18.51
C GLY A 849 12.29 -3.66 -17.03
N VAL A 850 12.28 -2.68 -16.12
CA VAL A 850 12.27 -2.89 -14.66
C VAL A 850 10.94 -2.44 -14.07
N TYR A 851 10.30 -3.31 -13.30
CA TYR A 851 8.97 -3.08 -12.70
C TYR A 851 8.92 -3.64 -11.28
N ALA A 852 7.99 -3.17 -10.45
CA ALA A 852 7.63 -3.88 -9.24
C ALA A 852 6.70 -5.05 -9.58
N VAL A 853 7.00 -6.25 -9.09
CA VAL A 853 6.11 -7.41 -9.15
C VAL A 853 5.41 -7.59 -7.81
N LYS A 854 4.08 -7.75 -7.86
CA LYS A 854 3.26 -8.13 -6.71
C LYS A 854 2.70 -9.52 -6.95
N HIS A 855 3.06 -10.44 -6.07
CA HIS A 855 2.71 -11.86 -6.14
C HIS A 855 2.18 -12.30 -4.77
N THR A 856 0.97 -12.88 -4.74
CA THR A 856 0.25 -13.22 -3.49
C THR A 856 0.30 -12.09 -2.44
N THR A 857 1.07 -12.24 -1.36
CA THR A 857 1.26 -11.24 -0.29
C THR A 857 2.63 -10.55 -0.32
N ARG A 858 3.54 -11.03 -1.19
CA ARG A 858 4.93 -10.62 -1.38
C ARG A 858 5.02 -9.53 -2.47
N ALA A 859 6.02 -8.67 -2.35
CA ALA A 859 6.36 -7.70 -3.39
C ALA A 859 7.88 -7.69 -3.59
N ALA A 860 8.30 -7.58 -4.85
CA ALA A 860 9.70 -7.56 -5.25
C ALA A 860 9.89 -6.60 -6.44
N ARG A 861 11.14 -6.31 -6.82
CA ARG A 861 11.43 -5.80 -8.16
C ARG A 861 11.62 -6.96 -9.12
N ALA A 862 11.24 -6.76 -10.36
CA ALA A 862 11.41 -7.70 -11.46
C ALA A 862 12.02 -7.01 -12.68
N VAL A 863 12.86 -7.73 -13.40
CA VAL A 863 13.41 -7.31 -14.71
C VAL A 863 12.91 -8.28 -15.76
N VAL A 864 12.39 -7.76 -16.87
CA VAL A 864 12.06 -8.55 -18.06
C VAL A 864 13.37 -8.94 -18.75
N GLU A 865 13.82 -10.18 -18.57
CA GLU A 865 15.05 -10.65 -19.20
C GLU A 865 14.87 -10.82 -20.71
N GLN A 866 13.76 -11.43 -21.12
CA GLN A 866 13.50 -11.77 -22.51
C GLN A 866 12.00 -11.83 -22.80
N ILE A 867 11.58 -11.34 -23.97
CA ILE A 867 10.29 -11.67 -24.58
C ILE A 867 10.54 -12.85 -25.51
N ARG A 868 9.88 -13.99 -25.27
CA ARG A 868 10.05 -15.25 -26.03
C ARG A 868 9.24 -15.23 -27.32
N TYR A 869 7.97 -14.82 -27.22
CA TYR A 869 7.08 -14.59 -28.35
C TYR A 869 5.87 -13.76 -27.90
N ARG A 870 5.27 -13.05 -28.85
CA ARG A 870 3.90 -12.53 -28.74
C ARG A 870 2.91 -13.57 -29.29
N ILE A 871 1.69 -13.59 -28.76
CA ILE A 871 0.57 -14.39 -29.27
C ILE A 871 -0.34 -13.46 -30.07
N ASP A 872 -0.55 -13.77 -31.34
CA ASP A 872 -1.64 -13.19 -32.12
C ASP A 872 -2.96 -13.79 -31.62
N VAL A 873 -3.81 -12.96 -31.04
CA VAL A 873 -5.07 -13.38 -30.39
C VAL A 873 -6.14 -13.81 -31.41
N ASN A 874 -6.04 -13.36 -32.67
CA ASN A 874 -7.04 -13.64 -33.71
C ASN A 874 -6.68 -14.93 -34.49
N THR A 875 -5.39 -15.24 -34.70
CA THR A 875 -4.94 -16.48 -35.38
C THR A 875 -4.48 -17.61 -34.43
N LEU A 876 -4.13 -17.26 -33.19
CA LEU A 876 -3.39 -18.06 -32.22
C LEU A 876 -1.94 -18.41 -32.64
N HIS A 877 -1.36 -17.66 -33.58
CA HIS A 877 0.03 -17.81 -34.00
C HIS A 877 1.00 -17.20 -32.98
N ARG A 878 2.24 -17.73 -32.92
CA ARG A 878 3.32 -17.21 -32.07
C ARG A 878 4.31 -16.40 -32.89
N ASP A 879 4.39 -15.11 -32.61
CA ASP A 879 5.36 -14.19 -33.18
C ASP A 879 6.64 -14.19 -32.33
N GLU A 880 7.55 -15.11 -32.65
CA GLU A 880 8.88 -15.26 -32.03
C GLU A 880 9.85 -14.13 -32.38
N ASN A 881 9.47 -13.23 -33.31
CA ASN A 881 10.28 -12.05 -33.67
C ASN A 881 9.91 -10.79 -32.85
N ALA A 882 8.85 -10.86 -32.04
CA ALA A 882 8.37 -9.74 -31.24
C ALA A 882 9.37 -9.33 -30.15
N ARG A 883 10.06 -8.19 -30.35
CA ARG A 883 11.03 -7.62 -29.39
C ARG A 883 10.40 -6.77 -28.29
N GLN A 884 9.11 -6.47 -28.40
CA GLN A 884 8.33 -5.63 -27.49
C GLN A 884 6.88 -6.14 -27.42
N LEU A 885 6.16 -5.80 -26.34
CA LEU A 885 4.71 -5.98 -26.23
C LEU A 885 4.05 -4.62 -26.00
N GLY A 886 3.08 -4.25 -26.85
CA GLY A 886 2.30 -3.01 -26.74
C GLY A 886 0.98 -3.18 -25.96
N LEU A 887 0.18 -2.12 -25.89
CA LEU A 887 -1.14 -2.16 -25.24
C LEU A 887 -2.02 -3.29 -25.80
N ASN A 888 -2.56 -4.12 -24.91
CA ASN A 888 -3.35 -5.33 -25.21
C ASN A 888 -2.59 -6.49 -25.89
N ASP A 889 -1.26 -6.39 -26.11
CA ASP A 889 -0.47 -7.55 -26.55
C ASP A 889 -0.37 -8.60 -25.43
N ILE A 890 -0.37 -9.87 -25.81
CA ILE A 890 -0.15 -11.01 -24.93
C ILE A 890 1.16 -11.69 -25.35
N GLY A 891 2.08 -11.94 -24.42
CA GLY A 891 3.35 -12.58 -24.75
C GLY A 891 3.89 -13.47 -23.65
N ARG A 892 4.68 -14.47 -24.04
CA ARG A 892 5.50 -15.27 -23.12
C ARG A 892 6.77 -14.48 -22.84
N ILE A 893 7.05 -14.19 -21.57
CA ILE A 893 8.25 -13.49 -21.12
C ILE A 893 8.98 -14.28 -20.05
N ARG A 894 10.29 -14.04 -19.93
CA ARG A 894 11.13 -14.46 -18.81
C ARG A 894 11.39 -13.26 -17.89
N LEU A 895 11.19 -13.45 -16.60
CA LEU A 895 11.36 -12.46 -15.55
C LEU A 895 12.41 -12.95 -14.54
N ARG A 896 13.32 -12.06 -14.11
CA ARG A 896 14.13 -12.26 -12.90
C ARG A 896 13.68 -11.31 -11.81
N THR A 897 13.43 -11.82 -10.61
CA THR A 897 13.04 -11.05 -9.43
C THR A 897 14.20 -10.83 -8.45
N THR A 898 14.16 -9.74 -7.68
CA THR A 898 15.22 -9.40 -6.71
C THR A 898 15.19 -10.23 -5.43
N VAL A 899 14.07 -10.91 -5.16
CA VAL A 899 13.92 -11.95 -4.13
C VAL A 899 13.10 -13.09 -4.74
N PRO A 900 13.30 -14.36 -4.33
CA PRO A 900 12.54 -15.47 -4.88
C PRO A 900 11.04 -15.30 -4.61
N LEU A 901 10.22 -15.74 -5.57
CA LEU A 901 8.78 -15.86 -5.44
C LEU A 901 8.42 -17.32 -5.12
N ILE A 902 7.30 -17.50 -4.42
CA ILE A 902 6.85 -18.81 -3.91
C ILE A 902 5.58 -19.19 -4.68
N PHE A 903 5.70 -19.96 -5.76
CA PHE A 903 4.65 -20.11 -6.76
C PHE A 903 4.36 -21.56 -7.18
N ASP A 904 3.15 -21.76 -7.67
CA ASP A 904 2.77 -22.92 -8.48
C ASP A 904 2.48 -22.44 -9.92
N GLU A 905 2.25 -23.35 -10.85
CA GLU A 905 1.74 -22.98 -12.18
C GLU A 905 0.31 -22.44 -12.10
N TYR A 906 -0.01 -21.44 -12.92
CA TYR A 906 -1.35 -20.83 -12.97
C TYR A 906 -2.47 -21.85 -13.27
N ARG A 907 -2.17 -22.89 -14.06
CA ARG A 907 -3.08 -23.99 -14.40
C ARG A 907 -3.42 -24.89 -13.21
N ARG A 908 -2.47 -25.06 -12.28
CA ARG A 908 -2.62 -25.86 -11.05
C ARG A 908 -3.23 -25.02 -9.92
N ASN A 909 -2.84 -23.76 -9.81
CA ASN A 909 -3.37 -22.82 -8.83
C ASN A 909 -3.36 -21.37 -9.36
N ARG A 910 -4.55 -20.87 -9.73
CA ARG A 910 -4.72 -19.49 -10.23
C ARG A 910 -4.23 -18.43 -9.23
N THR A 911 -4.27 -18.70 -7.92
CA THR A 911 -3.92 -17.74 -6.86
C THR A 911 -2.42 -17.64 -6.59
N THR A 912 -1.69 -18.76 -6.59
CA THR A 912 -0.22 -18.76 -6.42
C THR A 912 0.56 -18.72 -7.73
N GLY A 913 -0.09 -18.98 -8.87
CA GLY A 913 0.49 -18.84 -10.20
C GLY A 913 0.23 -17.49 -10.87
N SER A 914 -0.31 -16.49 -10.17
CA SER A 914 -0.58 -15.16 -10.73
C SER A 914 0.20 -14.04 -10.05
N PHE A 915 0.49 -13.00 -10.83
CA PHE A 915 1.11 -11.76 -10.36
C PHE A 915 0.67 -10.57 -11.22
N ILE A 916 0.95 -9.37 -10.74
CA ILE A 916 0.86 -8.14 -11.53
C ILE A 916 2.21 -7.44 -11.58
N LEU A 917 2.50 -6.80 -12.71
CA LEU A 917 3.60 -5.86 -12.89
C LEU A 917 3.07 -4.43 -12.70
N ILE A 918 3.81 -3.64 -11.93
CA ILE A 918 3.48 -2.28 -11.53
C ILE A 918 4.68 -1.41 -11.88
N ASP A 919 4.46 -0.29 -12.57
CA ASP A 919 5.51 0.71 -12.73
C ASP A 919 5.69 1.50 -11.41
N GLU A 920 6.92 1.61 -10.92
CA GLU A 920 7.22 2.32 -9.69
C GLU A 920 7.13 3.86 -9.82
N ALA A 921 7.19 4.41 -11.03
CA ALA A 921 7.08 5.86 -11.27
C ALA A 921 5.63 6.35 -11.18
N THR A 922 4.70 5.65 -11.85
CA THR A 922 3.26 5.97 -11.86
C THR A 922 2.46 5.26 -10.76
N ASN A 923 2.94 4.12 -10.27
CA ASN A 923 2.20 3.15 -9.45
C ASN A 923 1.02 2.47 -10.19
N SER A 924 0.94 2.62 -11.52
CA SER A 924 -0.05 1.96 -12.38
C SER A 924 0.28 0.47 -12.56
N THR A 925 -0.76 -0.37 -12.63
CA THR A 925 -0.60 -1.78 -13.03
C THR A 925 -0.42 -1.83 -14.54
N VAL A 926 0.78 -2.22 -14.99
CA VAL A 926 1.18 -2.18 -16.40
C VAL A 926 1.00 -3.52 -17.12
N GLY A 927 0.86 -4.63 -16.38
CA GLY A 927 0.53 -5.94 -16.95
C GLY A 927 0.11 -6.98 -15.91
N ALA A 928 -0.66 -7.97 -16.36
CA ALA A 928 -1.11 -9.11 -15.54
C ALA A 928 -0.47 -10.40 -16.05
N GLY A 929 0.12 -11.19 -15.13
CA GLY A 929 0.96 -12.34 -15.45
C GLY A 929 0.45 -13.67 -14.89
N MET A 930 0.57 -14.70 -15.72
CA MET A 930 0.23 -16.10 -15.44
C MET A 930 1.50 -16.95 -15.56
N ILE A 931 1.99 -17.47 -14.44
CA ILE A 931 3.20 -18.28 -14.37
C ILE A 931 2.93 -19.63 -15.04
N ILE A 932 3.81 -20.03 -15.94
CA ILE A 932 3.73 -21.28 -16.71
C ILE A 932 4.90 -22.18 -16.34
N GLU A 933 4.77 -23.49 -16.52
CA GLU A 933 5.92 -24.35 -16.31
C GLU A 933 6.98 -24.08 -17.39
N ALA A 934 8.15 -23.62 -16.94
CA ALA A 934 9.38 -23.90 -17.63
C ALA A 934 9.94 -25.21 -17.07
N HIS A 935 10.21 -26.18 -17.94
CA HIS A 935 11.31 -27.09 -17.70
C HIS A 935 12.60 -26.25 -17.65
N MET A 936 12.90 -25.66 -16.49
CA MET A 936 14.27 -25.43 -16.10
C MET A 936 14.90 -26.81 -15.93
N GLN A 937 15.39 -27.36 -17.05
CA GLN A 937 16.70 -27.99 -16.99
C GLN A 937 17.59 -27.05 -16.19
N ARG A 938 18.29 -27.57 -15.18
CA ARG A 938 19.41 -26.85 -14.58
C ARG A 938 20.47 -26.75 -15.67
N VAL A 939 20.40 -25.68 -16.45
CA VAL A 939 21.45 -25.27 -17.36
C VAL A 939 22.65 -24.97 -16.48
N ASP A 940 23.59 -25.92 -16.44
CA ASP A 940 24.90 -25.78 -15.83
C ASP A 940 25.46 -24.42 -16.27
N PRO A 941 25.81 -23.50 -15.35
CA PRO A 941 25.98 -22.08 -15.69
C PRO A 941 27.21 -21.83 -16.59
N HIS A 942 26.98 -21.98 -17.90
CA HIS A 942 27.98 -21.95 -18.94
C HIS A 942 27.58 -21.04 -20.13
N HIS A 943 28.24 -19.88 -20.19
CA HIS A 943 28.79 -19.29 -21.42
C HIS A 943 27.87 -19.04 -22.64
N GLY A 944 26.56 -18.82 -22.44
CA GLY A 944 25.64 -18.47 -23.55
C GLY A 944 25.91 -17.11 -24.20
N GLU A 945 25.76 -16.01 -23.46
CA GLU A 945 25.78 -14.64 -24.02
C GLU A 945 26.89 -13.73 -23.46
N VAL A 946 27.44 -14.03 -22.27
CA VAL A 946 28.55 -13.27 -21.70
C VAL A 946 29.88 -13.93 -22.10
N THR A 947 30.43 -13.51 -23.24
CA THR A 947 31.84 -13.74 -23.54
C THR A 947 32.69 -12.94 -22.56
N TRP A 948 33.63 -13.60 -21.86
CA TRP A 948 34.63 -12.89 -21.07
C TRP A 948 35.46 -11.97 -21.98
N ASP A 949 35.48 -10.67 -21.68
CA ASP A 949 36.21 -9.70 -22.49
C ASP A 949 37.72 -10.00 -22.41
N ARG A 950 38.27 -10.44 -23.54
CA ARG A 950 39.67 -10.85 -23.64
C ARG A 950 40.54 -9.61 -23.80
N SER A 951 40.86 -8.99 -22.66
CA SER A 951 41.82 -7.88 -22.61
C SER A 951 43.10 -8.21 -23.38
N GLY A 952 43.68 -7.21 -24.05
CA GLY A 952 44.80 -7.41 -24.99
C GLY A 952 46.10 -7.96 -24.39
N LEU A 953 46.17 -8.16 -23.07
CA LEU A 953 47.28 -8.80 -22.37
C LEU A 953 46.91 -10.24 -21.99
N THR A 954 47.43 -11.21 -22.74
CA THR A 954 47.20 -12.64 -22.47
C THR A 954 47.68 -13.03 -21.06
N ARG A 955 47.11 -14.10 -20.49
CA ARG A 955 47.52 -14.67 -19.19
C ARG A 955 49.03 -14.94 -19.15
N GLY A 956 49.57 -15.60 -20.19
CA GLY A 956 51.01 -15.84 -20.33
C GLY A 956 51.86 -14.56 -20.39
N THR A 957 51.38 -13.51 -21.06
CA THR A 957 52.06 -12.20 -21.08
C THR A 957 52.10 -11.57 -19.68
N ARG A 958 50.99 -11.65 -18.92
CA ARG A 958 50.91 -11.12 -17.54
C ARG A 958 51.85 -11.88 -16.61
N TRP A 959 51.84 -13.21 -16.65
CA TRP A 959 52.71 -14.06 -15.82
C TRP A 959 54.19 -13.86 -16.15
N ALA A 960 54.55 -13.75 -17.45
CA ALA A 960 55.92 -13.47 -17.87
C ALA A 960 56.44 -12.10 -17.40
N LEU A 961 55.59 -11.06 -17.39
CA LEU A 961 55.93 -9.74 -16.84
C LEU A 961 56.13 -9.74 -15.32
N LEU A 962 55.46 -10.64 -14.60
CA LEU A 962 55.64 -10.81 -13.15
C LEU A 962 56.83 -11.74 -12.82
N GLY A 963 57.18 -12.65 -13.74
CA GLY A 963 58.22 -13.67 -13.51
C GLY A 963 57.77 -14.83 -12.63
N GLN A 964 56.45 -15.02 -12.47
CA GLN A 964 55.83 -16.10 -11.69
C GLN A 964 54.50 -16.51 -12.31
N ASN A 965 54.08 -17.75 -12.08
CA ASN A 965 52.75 -18.23 -12.43
C ASN A 965 51.79 -17.97 -11.26
N GLY A 966 50.50 -17.73 -11.54
CA GLY A 966 49.47 -17.62 -10.51
C GLY A 966 48.83 -18.97 -10.20
N ALA A 967 48.51 -19.21 -8.94
CA ALA A 967 47.92 -20.45 -8.44
C ALA A 967 47.09 -20.19 -7.18
N THR A 968 46.17 -21.10 -6.86
CA THR A 968 45.36 -21.04 -5.63
C THR A 968 45.78 -22.14 -4.66
N VAL A 969 46.19 -21.75 -3.45
CA VAL A 969 46.48 -22.65 -2.32
C VAL A 969 45.29 -22.63 -1.38
N TRP A 970 44.57 -23.75 -1.27
CA TRP A 970 43.29 -23.84 -0.57
C TRP A 970 43.41 -24.65 0.73
N LEU A 971 43.57 -23.96 1.87
CA LEU A 971 43.69 -24.60 3.18
C LEU A 971 42.31 -24.90 3.78
N THR A 972 41.95 -26.19 3.89
CA THR A 972 40.72 -26.71 4.52
C THR A 972 41.00 -27.43 5.85
N GLY A 973 39.98 -27.59 6.71
CA GLY A 973 40.07 -28.28 8.00
C GLY A 973 39.18 -27.66 9.10
N LEU A 974 39.13 -28.28 10.27
CA LEU A 974 38.30 -27.86 11.42
C LEU A 974 38.60 -26.44 11.94
N PRO A 975 37.66 -25.73 12.61
CA PRO A 975 37.95 -24.51 13.36
C PRO A 975 39.15 -24.70 14.31
N ALA A 976 39.97 -23.67 14.49
CA ALA A 976 41.23 -23.71 15.25
C ALA A 976 42.34 -24.68 14.76
N SER A 977 42.16 -25.42 13.65
CA SER A 977 43.16 -26.42 13.19
C SER A 977 44.56 -25.89 12.83
N GLY A 978 44.72 -24.57 12.67
CA GLY A 978 46.00 -23.92 12.32
C GLY A 978 46.03 -23.22 10.95
N LYS A 979 44.99 -23.39 10.11
CA LYS A 979 44.89 -22.81 8.75
C LYS A 979 45.40 -21.37 8.63
N SER A 980 44.81 -20.40 9.34
CA SER A 980 45.18 -18.99 9.19
C SER A 980 46.62 -18.70 9.64
N THR A 981 47.18 -19.48 10.57
CA THR A 981 48.58 -19.39 11.00
C THR A 981 49.53 -19.88 9.92
N ILE A 982 49.25 -21.04 9.32
CA ILE A 982 50.03 -21.61 8.21
C ILE A 982 49.92 -20.69 6.98
N ALA A 983 48.72 -20.18 6.69
CA ALA A 983 48.47 -19.26 5.60
C ALA A 983 49.23 -17.93 5.77
N ALA A 984 49.32 -17.39 6.99
CA ALA A 984 50.11 -16.18 7.27
C ALA A 984 51.62 -16.44 7.15
N ALA A 985 52.12 -17.55 7.70
CA ALA A 985 53.54 -17.90 7.59
C ALA A 985 53.96 -18.21 6.13
N LEU A 986 53.07 -18.77 5.32
CA LEU A 986 53.27 -18.94 3.87
C LEU A 986 53.27 -17.60 3.12
N ASP A 987 52.35 -16.68 3.45
CA ASP A 987 52.27 -15.33 2.86
C ASP A 987 53.57 -14.55 3.14
N GLU A 988 54.01 -14.51 4.41
CA GLU A 988 55.29 -13.92 4.83
C GLU A 988 56.50 -14.57 4.16
N ARG A 989 56.48 -15.89 3.93
CA ARG A 989 57.58 -16.60 3.29
C ARG A 989 57.63 -16.34 1.78
N LEU A 990 56.51 -16.43 1.08
CA LEU A 990 56.46 -16.16 -0.36
C LEU A 990 56.84 -14.70 -0.65
N ALA A 991 56.39 -13.74 0.15
CA ALA A 991 56.81 -12.35 0.05
C ALA A 991 58.31 -12.14 0.31
N ARG A 992 58.92 -12.91 1.23
CA ARG A 992 60.36 -12.89 1.52
C ARG A 992 61.19 -13.49 0.38
N ASP A 993 60.71 -14.56 -0.24
CA ASP A 993 61.34 -15.24 -1.38
C ASP A 993 61.06 -14.50 -2.73
N GLY A 994 60.48 -13.29 -2.67
CA GLY A 994 60.30 -12.38 -3.82
C GLY A 994 58.98 -12.56 -4.60
N TYR A 995 58.11 -13.48 -4.20
CA TYR A 995 56.88 -13.80 -4.89
C TYR A 995 55.68 -12.97 -4.41
N ARG A 996 54.75 -12.69 -5.32
CA ARG A 996 53.46 -12.05 -5.02
C ARG A 996 52.45 -13.11 -4.57
N ALA A 997 52.16 -13.12 -3.28
CA ALA A 997 51.04 -13.83 -2.69
C ALA A 997 49.98 -12.85 -2.17
N TYR A 998 48.78 -13.35 -1.87
CA TYR A 998 47.76 -12.62 -1.14
C TYR A 998 46.85 -13.56 -0.33
N ARG A 999 46.65 -13.26 0.96
CA ARG A 999 45.92 -14.11 1.89
C ARG A 999 44.42 -13.80 1.98
N LEU A 1000 43.61 -14.71 1.46
CA LEU A 1000 42.14 -14.68 1.45
C LEU A 1000 41.60 -15.44 2.68
N ASP A 1001 41.50 -14.73 3.82
CA ASP A 1001 40.93 -15.27 5.07
C ASP A 1001 39.40 -15.21 5.07
N GLY A 1002 38.74 -16.32 5.46
CA GLY A 1002 37.29 -16.42 5.52
C GLY A 1002 36.59 -15.39 6.42
N ASP A 1003 37.23 -14.95 7.52
CA ASP A 1003 36.66 -13.92 8.41
C ASP A 1003 36.75 -12.53 7.76
N ASN A 1004 37.88 -12.22 7.11
CA ASN A 1004 38.08 -10.95 6.40
C ASN A 1004 37.10 -10.81 5.22
N LEU A 1005 36.86 -11.90 4.49
CA LEU A 1005 35.93 -11.92 3.36
C LEU A 1005 34.48 -11.72 3.82
N ARG A 1006 34.11 -12.23 5.00
CA ARG A 1006 32.81 -12.02 5.65
C ARG A 1006 32.63 -10.65 6.28
N TYR A 1007 33.69 -9.86 6.47
CA TYR A 1007 33.56 -8.43 6.82
C TYR A 1007 33.14 -7.56 5.62
N GLY A 1008 33.40 -8.01 4.38
CA GLY A 1008 33.15 -7.24 3.16
C GLY A 1008 32.31 -8.02 2.14
N LEU A 1009 32.97 -8.73 1.23
CA LEU A 1009 32.38 -9.38 0.05
C LEU A 1009 31.26 -10.39 0.36
N ASN A 1010 31.32 -11.02 1.54
CA ASN A 1010 30.39 -12.04 2.00
C ASN A 1010 29.68 -11.60 3.30
N SER A 1011 29.52 -10.29 3.51
CA SER A 1011 28.85 -9.72 4.71
C SER A 1011 27.32 -9.87 4.71
N ASP A 1012 26.76 -10.25 3.58
CA ASP A 1012 25.36 -10.63 3.36
C ASP A 1012 25.07 -12.10 3.70
N LEU A 1013 26.10 -12.94 3.92
CA LEU A 1013 25.96 -14.39 4.10
C LEU A 1013 26.01 -14.81 5.58
N GLY A 1014 25.01 -15.57 5.99
CA GLY A 1014 24.91 -16.26 7.27
C GLY A 1014 25.80 -17.50 7.38
N PHE A 1015 25.39 -18.45 8.22
CA PHE A 1015 26.19 -19.62 8.62
C PHE A 1015 25.42 -20.96 8.52
N ASP A 1016 24.31 -21.01 7.81
CA ASP A 1016 23.63 -22.26 7.41
C ASP A 1016 24.40 -22.97 6.25
N PRO A 1017 23.96 -24.16 5.78
CA PRO A 1017 24.64 -24.88 4.69
C PRO A 1017 24.65 -24.16 3.33
N ALA A 1018 23.61 -23.40 2.97
CA ALA A 1018 23.52 -22.74 1.66
C ALA A 1018 24.42 -21.51 1.62
N ASP A 1019 24.40 -20.68 2.67
CA ASP A 1019 25.30 -19.51 2.78
C ASP A 1019 26.76 -19.93 2.98
N ARG A 1020 27.03 -21.13 3.52
CA ARG A 1020 28.37 -21.75 3.47
C ARG A 1020 28.79 -22.07 2.03
N ALA A 1021 27.95 -22.74 1.25
CA ALA A 1021 28.26 -23.11 -0.13
C ALA A 1021 28.47 -21.89 -1.04
N GLU A 1022 27.58 -20.89 -0.96
CA GLU A 1022 27.73 -19.62 -1.70
C GLU A 1022 28.98 -18.85 -1.27
N ASN A 1023 29.30 -18.82 0.04
CA ASN A 1023 30.56 -18.26 0.52
C ASN A 1023 31.77 -18.97 -0.11
N ILE A 1024 31.78 -20.30 -0.20
CA ILE A 1024 32.88 -21.03 -0.87
C ILE A 1024 32.94 -20.69 -2.37
N ARG A 1025 31.80 -20.67 -3.08
CA ARG A 1025 31.74 -20.32 -4.51
C ARG A 1025 32.28 -18.92 -4.79
N ARG A 1026 31.90 -17.91 -3.99
CA ARG A 1026 32.41 -16.53 -4.13
C ARG A 1026 33.93 -16.46 -3.91
N VAL A 1027 34.44 -17.14 -2.87
CA VAL A 1027 35.88 -17.17 -2.59
C VAL A 1027 36.67 -17.90 -3.67
N ALA A 1028 36.12 -18.97 -4.25
CA ALA A 1028 36.74 -19.67 -5.38
C ALA A 1028 36.84 -18.79 -6.63
N HIS A 1029 35.78 -18.03 -6.98
CA HIS A 1029 35.86 -17.07 -8.07
C HIS A 1029 36.89 -15.96 -7.81
N VAL A 1030 36.94 -15.39 -6.61
CA VAL A 1030 37.95 -14.37 -6.25
C VAL A 1030 39.37 -14.93 -6.36
N ALA A 1031 39.62 -16.13 -5.83
CA ALA A 1031 40.92 -16.80 -5.92
C ALA A 1031 41.33 -17.02 -7.38
N SER A 1032 40.39 -17.42 -8.25
CA SER A 1032 40.66 -17.61 -9.69
C SER A 1032 41.07 -16.31 -10.40
N LEU A 1033 40.56 -15.14 -9.98
CA LEU A 1033 40.99 -13.84 -10.52
C LEU A 1033 42.40 -13.45 -10.04
N PHE A 1034 42.75 -13.75 -8.78
CA PHE A 1034 44.13 -13.58 -8.31
C PHE A 1034 45.09 -14.51 -9.06
N ALA A 1035 44.75 -15.79 -9.26
CA ALA A 1035 45.57 -16.73 -10.02
C ALA A 1035 45.70 -16.32 -11.50
N ASP A 1036 44.62 -15.95 -12.19
CA ASP A 1036 44.70 -15.41 -13.56
C ASP A 1036 45.55 -14.13 -13.65
N SER A 1037 45.53 -13.25 -12.64
CA SER A 1037 46.43 -12.09 -12.58
C SER A 1037 47.92 -12.44 -12.48
N GLY A 1038 48.25 -13.67 -12.08
CA GLY A 1038 49.62 -14.12 -11.79
C GLY A 1038 50.03 -13.99 -10.33
N THR A 1039 49.07 -13.84 -9.41
CA THR A 1039 49.28 -13.75 -7.96
C THR A 1039 48.95 -15.09 -7.31
N ILE A 1040 49.68 -15.49 -6.27
CA ILE A 1040 49.39 -16.73 -5.52
C ILE A 1040 48.30 -16.45 -4.49
N ALA A 1041 47.11 -17.01 -4.68
CA ALA A 1041 45.96 -16.82 -3.79
C ALA A 1041 45.99 -17.84 -2.64
N ILE A 1042 46.26 -17.39 -1.42
CA ILE A 1042 46.29 -18.26 -0.23
C ILE A 1042 44.94 -18.18 0.48
N VAL A 1043 44.05 -19.14 0.22
CA VAL A 1043 42.71 -19.21 0.84
C VAL A 1043 42.77 -19.99 2.14
N SER A 1044 42.28 -19.42 3.25
CA SER A 1044 42.10 -20.13 4.51
C SER A 1044 40.62 -20.15 4.91
N ALA A 1045 39.92 -21.25 4.58
CA ALA A 1045 38.47 -21.38 4.74
C ALA A 1045 38.08 -22.78 5.23
N ILE A 1046 37.08 -22.88 6.13
CA ILE A 1046 36.66 -24.16 6.73
C ILE A 1046 36.24 -25.17 5.66
N SER A 1047 35.50 -24.74 4.63
CA SER A 1047 35.08 -25.54 3.45
C SER A 1047 34.67 -26.98 3.79
N PRO A 1048 33.57 -27.16 4.58
CA PRO A 1048 33.30 -28.42 5.27
C PRO A 1048 32.85 -29.56 4.37
N TYR A 1049 32.14 -29.28 3.28
CA TYR A 1049 31.61 -30.30 2.37
C TYR A 1049 32.56 -30.54 1.19
N ALA A 1050 32.66 -31.79 0.74
CA ALA A 1050 33.49 -32.17 -0.41
C ALA A 1050 33.01 -31.54 -1.72
N VAL A 1051 31.69 -31.40 -1.90
CA VAL A 1051 31.09 -30.79 -3.10
C VAL A 1051 31.51 -29.32 -3.29
N ASP A 1052 31.62 -28.55 -2.20
CA ASP A 1052 32.07 -27.16 -2.24
C ASP A 1052 33.53 -27.03 -2.72
N ARG A 1053 34.39 -27.98 -2.31
CA ARG A 1053 35.80 -28.03 -2.69
C ARG A 1053 36.00 -28.52 -4.12
N GLN A 1054 35.18 -29.49 -4.56
CA GLN A 1054 35.12 -29.92 -5.96
C GLN A 1054 34.65 -28.78 -6.87
N LEU A 1055 33.64 -27.99 -6.46
CA LEU A 1055 33.22 -26.77 -7.17
C LEU A 1055 34.35 -25.75 -7.25
N ALA A 1056 35.08 -25.52 -6.14
CA ALA A 1056 36.22 -24.61 -6.11
C ALA A 1056 37.34 -25.06 -7.07
N ARG A 1057 37.68 -26.35 -7.11
CA ARG A 1057 38.65 -26.93 -8.05
C ARG A 1057 38.17 -26.77 -9.51
N ALA A 1058 36.92 -27.16 -9.80
CA ALA A 1058 36.34 -27.06 -11.14
C ALA A 1058 36.31 -25.62 -11.70
N ILE A 1059 36.15 -24.60 -10.84
CA ILE A 1059 36.24 -23.19 -11.26
C ILE A 1059 37.66 -22.84 -11.75
N HIS A 1060 38.71 -23.39 -11.14
CA HIS A 1060 40.10 -23.16 -11.54
C HIS A 1060 40.48 -24.00 -12.76
N GLU A 1061 40.04 -25.25 -12.85
CA GLU A 1061 40.22 -26.12 -14.02
C GLU A 1061 39.58 -25.51 -15.27
N ARG A 1062 38.35 -24.99 -15.18
CA ARG A 1062 37.68 -24.21 -16.25
C ARG A 1062 38.48 -22.98 -16.70
N GLY A 1063 39.32 -22.42 -15.82
CA GLY A 1063 40.17 -21.27 -16.09
C GLY A 1063 41.58 -21.61 -16.58
N GLU A 1064 41.95 -22.89 -16.64
CA GLU A 1064 43.32 -23.39 -16.83
C GLU A 1064 44.29 -22.80 -15.77
N LEU A 1065 43.90 -22.88 -14.49
CA LEU A 1065 44.63 -22.32 -13.34
C LEU A 1065 45.01 -23.43 -12.35
N GLU A 1066 46.21 -23.35 -11.79
CA GLU A 1066 46.68 -24.29 -10.76
C GLU A 1066 45.88 -24.14 -9.45
N PHE A 1067 45.46 -25.27 -8.88
CA PHE A 1067 44.68 -25.36 -7.65
C PHE A 1067 45.21 -26.48 -6.75
N LEU A 1068 45.59 -26.13 -5.52
CA LEU A 1068 46.23 -27.00 -4.54
C LEU A 1068 45.33 -27.15 -3.30
N GLU A 1069 44.68 -28.30 -3.11
CA GLU A 1069 43.85 -28.59 -1.93
C GLU A 1069 44.71 -29.06 -0.77
N VAL A 1070 44.89 -28.20 0.22
CA VAL A 1070 45.71 -28.44 1.42
C VAL A 1070 44.80 -28.82 2.58
N PHE A 1071 44.83 -30.07 3.00
CA PHE A 1071 44.13 -30.52 4.20
C PHE A 1071 44.99 -30.24 5.45
N VAL A 1072 44.48 -29.44 6.37
CA VAL A 1072 45.11 -29.17 7.67
C VAL A 1072 44.46 -30.08 8.72
N ASP A 1073 44.99 -31.29 8.84
CA ASP A 1073 44.53 -32.31 9.79
C ASP A 1073 45.07 -32.02 11.19
N THR A 1074 44.15 -31.64 12.08
CA THR A 1074 44.41 -31.44 13.52
C THR A 1074 43.23 -32.08 14.26
N PRO A 1075 43.46 -33.09 15.13
CA PRO A 1075 42.39 -33.76 15.85
C PRO A 1075 41.49 -32.80 16.65
N LEU A 1076 40.19 -33.11 16.73
CA LEU A 1076 39.18 -32.25 17.36
C LEU A 1076 39.59 -31.82 18.78
N GLY A 1077 40.06 -32.73 19.63
CA GLY A 1077 40.47 -32.40 21.00
C GLY A 1077 41.66 -31.45 21.09
N GLU A 1078 42.55 -31.43 20.08
CA GLU A 1078 43.65 -30.47 19.99
C GLU A 1078 43.16 -29.11 19.45
N CYS A 1079 42.15 -29.10 18.57
CA CYS A 1079 41.43 -27.88 18.18
C CYS A 1079 40.68 -27.26 19.37
N GLU A 1080 39.98 -28.07 20.19
CA GLU A 1080 39.30 -27.64 21.41
C GLU A 1080 40.30 -27.13 22.47
N ARG A 1081 41.47 -27.77 22.62
CA ARG A 1081 42.53 -27.32 23.54
C ARG A 1081 43.16 -26.00 23.10
N ARG A 1082 43.24 -25.73 21.79
CA ARG A 1082 43.82 -24.48 21.24
C ARG A 1082 42.86 -23.29 21.27
N ASP A 1083 41.56 -23.55 21.06
CA ASP A 1083 40.44 -22.61 20.83
C ASP A 1083 40.70 -21.10 21.09
N PRO A 1084 41.42 -20.41 20.19
CA PRO A 1084 41.88 -19.04 20.44
C PRO A 1084 40.77 -17.99 20.26
N LYS A 1085 39.56 -18.41 19.86
CA LYS A 1085 38.37 -17.57 19.64
C LYS A 1085 37.21 -17.96 20.58
N GLY A 1086 37.39 -18.93 21.47
CA GLY A 1086 36.35 -19.42 22.38
C GLY A 1086 35.14 -20.04 21.67
N LEU A 1087 35.29 -20.55 20.44
CA LEU A 1087 34.22 -21.09 19.62
C LEU A 1087 33.72 -22.44 20.15
N TYR A 1088 34.63 -23.35 20.46
CA TYR A 1088 34.31 -24.67 21.02
C TYR A 1088 33.77 -24.52 22.45
N ALA A 1089 34.40 -23.66 23.27
CA ALA A 1089 33.89 -23.35 24.60
C ALA A 1089 32.45 -22.78 24.58
N ARG A 1090 32.12 -21.96 23.57
CA ARG A 1090 30.75 -21.45 23.38
C ARG A 1090 29.78 -22.49 22.84
N ALA A 1091 30.19 -23.36 21.92
CA ALA A 1091 29.34 -24.42 21.37
C ALA A 1091 28.99 -25.47 22.45
N ARG A 1092 30.01 -25.99 23.17
CA ARG A 1092 29.81 -26.89 24.32
C ARG A 1092 28.96 -26.26 25.43
N GLY A 1093 29.00 -24.93 25.56
CA GLY A 1093 28.15 -24.16 26.48
C GLY A 1093 26.78 -23.74 25.94
N GLY A 1094 26.35 -24.23 24.77
CA GLY A 1094 25.04 -23.93 24.15
C GLY A 1094 24.87 -22.49 23.60
N LYS A 1095 25.95 -21.70 23.53
CA LYS A 1095 25.97 -20.28 23.13
C LYS A 1095 26.43 -20.04 21.69
N LEU A 1096 26.52 -21.12 20.91
CA LEU A 1096 26.83 -21.16 19.48
C LEU A 1096 26.30 -22.51 18.97
N GLN A 1097 25.56 -22.53 17.87
CA GLN A 1097 25.05 -23.76 17.25
C GLN A 1097 25.60 -23.92 15.84
N GLY A 1098 25.65 -25.15 15.35
CA GLY A 1098 26.12 -25.48 13.99
C GLY A 1098 27.63 -25.35 13.81
N LEU A 1099 28.42 -25.48 14.89
CA LEU A 1099 29.87 -25.41 14.79
C LEU A 1099 30.41 -26.66 14.08
N THR A 1100 31.20 -26.46 13.02
CA THR A 1100 31.84 -27.55 12.26
C THR A 1100 32.75 -28.37 13.16
N GLY A 1101 32.46 -29.67 13.29
CA GLY A 1101 33.17 -30.59 14.19
C GLY A 1101 32.53 -30.76 15.58
N VAL A 1102 31.42 -30.08 15.88
CA VAL A 1102 30.62 -30.30 17.10
C VAL A 1102 29.17 -30.59 16.74
N ASP A 1103 28.45 -29.62 16.16
CA ASP A 1103 27.03 -29.74 15.81
C ASP A 1103 26.77 -29.76 14.29
N ALA A 1104 27.79 -29.43 13.49
CA ALA A 1104 27.75 -29.53 12.03
C ALA A 1104 28.86 -30.47 11.51
N PRO A 1105 28.59 -31.27 10.47
CA PRO A 1105 29.57 -32.21 9.93
C PRO A 1105 30.78 -31.52 9.28
N TYR A 1106 31.86 -32.29 9.16
CA TYR A 1106 33.02 -31.99 8.34
C TYR A 1106 33.36 -33.23 7.53
N GLU A 1107 33.54 -33.07 6.22
CA GLU A 1107 33.91 -34.15 5.28
C GLU A 1107 35.39 -33.97 4.90
N PRO A 1108 36.32 -34.77 5.46
CA PRO A 1108 37.73 -34.69 5.11
C PRO A 1108 37.96 -34.91 3.61
N PRO A 1109 38.95 -34.24 2.99
CA PRO A 1109 39.36 -34.55 1.61
C PRO A 1109 39.82 -36.01 1.50
N ALA A 1110 39.23 -36.77 0.56
CA ALA A 1110 39.60 -38.17 0.34
C ALA A 1110 40.98 -38.34 -0.35
N ALA A 1111 41.42 -37.31 -1.07
CA ALA A 1111 42.73 -37.23 -1.71
C ALA A 1111 43.17 -35.76 -1.81
N PRO A 1112 43.64 -35.13 -0.70
CA PRO A 1112 44.19 -33.78 -0.75
C PRO A 1112 45.52 -33.76 -1.50
N ASP A 1113 45.82 -32.64 -2.14
CA ASP A 1113 47.12 -32.41 -2.79
C ASP A 1113 48.26 -32.36 -1.73
N VAL A 1114 48.00 -31.77 -0.57
CA VAL A 1114 48.93 -31.79 0.58
C VAL A 1114 48.18 -32.00 1.89
N GLU A 1115 48.55 -33.03 2.64
CA GLU A 1115 48.10 -33.26 4.02
C GLU A 1115 49.12 -32.70 5.02
N LEU A 1116 48.73 -31.72 5.83
CA LEU A 1116 49.54 -31.08 6.87
C LEU A 1116 49.05 -31.47 8.26
N ARG A 1117 49.98 -31.76 9.19
CA ARG A 1117 49.67 -32.18 10.57
C ARG A 1117 50.30 -31.26 11.64
N PRO A 1118 49.65 -30.15 12.02
CA PRO A 1118 50.13 -29.18 13.01
C PRO A 1118 50.16 -29.65 14.47
N ALA A 1119 50.00 -30.95 14.72
CA ALA A 1119 50.25 -31.59 16.00
C ALA A 1119 51.55 -32.42 16.01
N GLU A 1120 52.10 -32.77 14.83
CA GLU A 1120 53.27 -33.64 14.69
C GLU A 1120 54.56 -32.89 14.27
N ARG A 1121 54.43 -31.71 13.64
CA ARG A 1121 55.53 -31.00 12.96
C ARG A 1121 55.58 -29.50 13.28
N GLY A 1122 56.76 -28.90 13.11
CA GLY A 1122 56.99 -27.47 13.33
C GLY A 1122 56.39 -26.58 12.22
N LEU A 1123 56.08 -25.32 12.54
CA LEU A 1123 55.45 -24.39 11.58
C LEU A 1123 56.29 -24.18 10.31
N ASP A 1124 57.60 -23.97 10.47
CA ASP A 1124 58.52 -23.77 9.34
C ASP A 1124 58.59 -25.01 8.43
N GLU A 1125 58.55 -26.21 9.00
CA GLU A 1125 58.55 -27.48 8.27
C GLU A 1125 57.28 -27.67 7.43
N LEU A 1126 56.12 -27.24 7.95
CA LEU A 1126 54.85 -27.25 7.24
C LEU A 1126 54.84 -26.22 6.08
N VAL A 1127 55.46 -25.05 6.27
CA VAL A 1127 55.59 -24.03 5.23
C VAL A 1127 56.58 -24.45 4.13
N GLU A 1128 57.74 -25.00 4.49
CA GLU A 1128 58.70 -25.54 3.51
C GLU A 1128 58.07 -26.66 2.66
N ARG A 1129 57.22 -27.51 3.25
CA ARG A 1129 56.49 -28.54 2.48
C ARG A 1129 55.53 -27.94 1.45
N LEU A 1130 54.86 -26.82 1.75
CA LEU A 1130 54.03 -26.09 0.79
C LEU A 1130 54.86 -25.39 -0.29
N VAL A 1131 55.99 -24.79 0.07
CA VAL A 1131 56.92 -24.16 -0.89
C VAL A 1131 57.55 -25.21 -1.82
N ALA A 1132 57.90 -26.39 -1.30
CA ALA A 1132 58.41 -27.50 -2.10
C ALA A 1132 57.38 -28.02 -3.11
N GLU A 1133 56.10 -28.14 -2.72
CA GLU A 1133 55.02 -28.53 -3.62
C GLU A 1133 54.73 -27.46 -4.68
N LEU A 1134 54.76 -26.17 -4.33
CA LEU A 1134 54.60 -25.10 -5.32
C LEU A 1134 55.80 -25.02 -6.30
N ARG A 1135 56.99 -25.48 -5.90
CA ARG A 1135 58.15 -25.67 -6.80
C ARG A 1135 58.01 -26.91 -7.68
N SER A 1136 57.57 -28.06 -7.16
CA SER A 1136 57.26 -29.24 -8.00
C SER A 1136 56.17 -28.93 -9.03
N ARG A 1137 55.22 -28.08 -8.64
CA ARG A 1137 54.22 -27.34 -9.43
C ARG A 1137 54.71 -26.62 -10.70
N GLY A 1138 55.97 -26.14 -10.69
CA GLY A 1138 56.40 -25.08 -11.60
C GLY A 1138 55.66 -23.75 -11.39
N VAL A 1139 55.00 -23.55 -10.23
CA VAL A 1139 54.37 -22.28 -9.85
C VAL A 1139 55.45 -21.28 -9.43
N LEU A 1140 56.40 -21.76 -8.63
CA LEU A 1140 57.60 -21.04 -8.21
C LEU A 1140 58.79 -21.48 -9.06
N GLY A 1141 59.56 -20.50 -9.55
CA GLY A 1141 60.86 -20.76 -10.18
C GLY A 1141 61.98 -20.95 -9.16
N GLU A 1142 63.22 -20.73 -9.60
CA GLU A 1142 64.32 -20.46 -8.65
C GLU A 1142 64.08 -19.11 -7.95
N PRO A 1143 64.47 -18.97 -6.66
CA PRO A 1143 64.37 -17.70 -5.94
C PRO A 1143 65.26 -16.63 -6.58
N ARG A 1144 64.82 -15.37 -6.53
CA ARG A 1144 65.47 -14.22 -7.16
C ARG A 1144 66.21 -13.31 -6.17
#